data_AF-A0A852EYI4-F1
#
_entry.id   AF-A0A852EYI4-F1
#
_cell.length_a   1.000
_cell.length_b   1.000
_cell.length_c   1.000
_cell.angle_alpha   90.00
_cell.angle_beta   90.00
_cell.angle_gamma   90.00
#
_symmetry.space_group_name_H-M   'P 1'
#
loop_
_entity.id
_entity.type
_entity.pdbx_description
1 polymer ?
#
loop_
_entity_poly.entity_id
_entity_poly.type
_entity_poly.pdbx_seq_one_letter_code
_entity_poly.pdbx_strand_id
1 'polypeptide(L)'
;MSGSKPDILWAPHHVDRFVVCDSELSLYHIDSAVSSELKAGSLRLSEETTATLLSINSDTPYMKCVAWYPKYDPECLLAVGQANGRVVLTSLGQDHNSKSKDLIGKEFVPKHARQCNTLAWNPLDSNWLAAGLDKHRADFSVLIWDISSKYAPETAVATEKVRLSAGDAEAGLVVTKPLYELGQNDACLSLCWLPRDQKLLLAGMHRNLAIFDLRNTSQKIFVNTKAVQGVTVDPYFHDRVASFYEGQVAIWDLRKFEKPVLTLTEQPKPLTKVAWCPTRTGLLATLTRDSNIIRLYDMQHTPTPIGDETEPTIIERSVQPCENYIASFAWHPTSQNRMVVVTPNRTMSDFTVFERISLAWSPVTSLMWACGRHLYECTEEGKANSLEKDIATKMRLRALSRYGLDTEQVWRNHLLAGNEDPQLKSLWYTLHYILYFIVYTEDMDQKLTGNKGPLVYTGIKSIVKSSLGTTENLRHSRSGSDRQADIIQYLSEERSLALQLCGWIKKGTDLDVEPFLNSLEQEGDWERAAAVALFNLDIRRAIQILNKGASSGKGDLNLNVVAMALSGYTDEKNSLWREMCSTLRLQLNNPYLCAMFAFLTSESGSYDGVLYENNVAVRDRVAFACKFLNDAQLNRFIEKLTNEMKEAGNLEGILLTGLTKDGVDLMESYVDRTGDVQTASYCMLQGSPSDVLKDERVQYWIENYRNLLDAWRFWHKRAEFDIHRSKLDPSSKPLAQVFVSCNFCGKSISYSCSAIPHQGRGFSQYGVSGSPTKSKVTSCPGCRKPLPRCALCLINMGTPVSSCPGGSKSDEKVDLSKDKKLAQFNNWFTWCHNCRHGGHAGHMLSWFRDHTECPVSACSCKCMQLDTTGNLVPAETVQA
;
A
#
# COMPACT_ATOMS: atom_id res chain seq x y z
N MET A 1 44.09 37.58 -19.59
CA MET A 1 43.31 36.94 -20.68
C MET A 1 42.26 36.04 -20.03
N SER A 2 41.13 36.59 -19.57
CA SER A 2 40.02 35.74 -19.08
C SER A 2 39.28 35.20 -20.29
N GLY A 3 39.43 33.91 -20.58
CA GLY A 3 38.67 33.24 -21.64
C GLY A 3 37.16 33.44 -21.42
N SER A 4 36.41 33.59 -22.51
CA SER A 4 34.95 33.54 -22.49
C SER A 4 34.50 32.23 -21.84
N LYS A 5 33.47 32.30 -21.00
CA LYS A 5 32.85 31.11 -20.40
C LYS A 5 31.58 30.79 -21.19
N PRO A 6 31.38 29.54 -21.62
CA PRO A 6 30.20 29.20 -22.38
C PRO A 6 28.94 29.36 -21.51
N ASP A 7 27.93 30.02 -22.07
CA ASP A 7 26.58 30.11 -21.53
C ASP A 7 25.60 29.34 -22.42
N ILE A 8 24.43 28.98 -21.88
CA ILE A 8 23.40 28.21 -22.58
C ILE A 8 22.03 28.85 -22.37
N LEU A 9 21.26 28.94 -23.47
CA LEU A 9 19.91 29.50 -23.52
C LEU A 9 18.99 28.56 -24.31
N TRP A 10 17.84 28.21 -23.73
CA TRP A 10 16.79 27.48 -24.44
C TRP A 10 15.98 28.41 -25.32
N ALA A 11 15.53 27.91 -26.47
CA ALA A 11 14.60 28.67 -27.31
C ALA A 11 13.24 28.80 -26.60
N PRO A 12 12.63 30.00 -26.56
CA PRO A 12 11.36 30.21 -25.86
C PRO A 12 10.17 29.40 -26.42
N HIS A 13 10.17 29.10 -27.72
CA HIS A 13 9.05 28.43 -28.41
C HIS A 13 9.40 27.10 -29.07
N HIS A 14 10.67 26.89 -29.43
CA HIS A 14 11.16 25.64 -29.99
C HIS A 14 11.79 24.82 -28.87
N VAL A 15 10.96 24.07 -28.14
CA VAL A 15 11.37 23.33 -26.94
C VAL A 15 12.43 22.27 -27.20
N ASP A 16 12.67 21.95 -28.47
CA ASP A 16 13.67 21.04 -29.01
C ASP A 16 15.00 21.73 -29.35
N ARG A 17 15.14 23.05 -29.13
CA ARG A 17 16.33 23.81 -29.54
C ARG A 17 16.93 24.66 -28.44
N PHE A 18 18.25 24.75 -28.42
CA PHE A 18 18.99 25.62 -27.52
C PHE A 18 20.26 26.16 -28.19
N VAL A 19 20.78 27.27 -27.69
CA VAL A 19 22.02 27.90 -28.19
C VAL A 19 23.07 27.89 -27.09
N VAL A 20 24.28 27.54 -27.46
CA VAL A 20 25.48 27.70 -26.63
C VAL A 20 26.23 28.96 -27.11
N CYS A 21 26.48 29.87 -26.17
CA CYS A 21 27.10 31.17 -26.42
C CYS A 21 28.49 31.20 -25.79
N ASP A 22 29.55 31.35 -26.60
CA ASP A 22 30.92 31.45 -26.12
C ASP A 22 31.70 32.50 -26.94
N SER A 23 32.70 32.11 -27.73
CA SER A 23 33.32 32.96 -28.76
C SER A 23 32.47 33.04 -30.04
N GLU A 24 31.59 32.07 -30.23
CA GLU A 24 30.66 31.91 -31.33
C GLU A 24 29.29 31.49 -30.79
N LEU A 25 28.26 31.61 -31.61
CA LEU A 25 26.91 31.15 -31.31
C LEU A 25 26.65 29.83 -32.03
N SER A 26 26.39 28.76 -31.28
CA SER A 26 26.09 27.44 -31.85
C SER A 26 24.65 27.02 -31.51
N LEU A 27 23.83 26.80 -32.54
CA LEU A 27 22.45 26.31 -32.40
C LEU A 27 22.43 24.78 -32.43
N TYR A 28 21.80 24.18 -31.42
CA TYR A 28 21.61 22.74 -31.32
C TYR A 28 20.14 22.36 -31.32
N HIS A 29 19.84 21.18 -31.86
CA HIS A 29 18.54 20.52 -31.77
C HIS A 29 18.66 19.21 -31.00
N ILE A 30 17.77 19.00 -30.03
CA ILE A 30 17.79 17.87 -29.10
C ILE A 30 16.71 16.84 -29.46
N ASP A 31 17.14 15.59 -29.65
CA ASP A 31 16.31 14.47 -30.08
C ASP A 31 16.44 13.29 -29.12
N SER A 32 15.43 12.42 -29.11
CA SER A 32 15.50 11.13 -28.41
C SER A 32 16.38 10.14 -29.17
N ALA A 33 17.28 9.46 -28.44
CA ALA A 33 18.22 8.48 -28.95
C ALA A 33 17.53 7.12 -29.21
N VAL A 34 16.66 7.05 -30.21
CA VAL A 34 15.95 5.81 -30.58
C VAL A 34 16.83 4.89 -31.45
N SER A 35 17.90 5.41 -32.06
CA SER A 35 18.81 4.65 -32.94
C SER A 35 20.22 4.53 -32.36
N SER A 36 20.82 3.34 -32.48
CA SER A 36 22.19 3.07 -31.99
C SER A 36 23.29 3.76 -32.80
N GLU A 37 22.99 4.26 -34.00
CA GLU A 37 23.92 5.03 -34.83
C GLU A 37 23.70 6.54 -34.62
N LEU A 38 24.75 7.24 -34.18
CA LEU A 38 24.76 8.70 -34.09
C LEU A 38 24.82 9.28 -35.51
N LYS A 39 23.86 10.15 -35.86
CA LYS A 39 23.95 10.95 -37.10
C LYS A 39 25.27 11.73 -37.11
N ALA A 40 25.89 11.91 -38.28
CA ALA A 40 27.13 12.67 -38.40
C ALA A 40 26.93 14.11 -37.88
N GLY A 41 27.75 14.54 -36.91
CA GLY A 41 27.60 15.84 -36.24
C GLY A 41 26.71 15.85 -34.99
N SER A 42 26.19 14.69 -34.56
CA SER A 42 25.46 14.55 -33.29
C SER A 42 26.38 14.29 -32.10
N LEU A 43 26.11 14.96 -30.98
CA LEU A 43 26.72 14.75 -29.68
C LEU A 43 25.74 13.99 -28.78
N ARG A 44 26.20 12.95 -28.08
CA ARG A 44 25.37 12.24 -27.11
C ARG A 44 25.30 13.04 -25.80
N LEU A 45 24.09 13.29 -25.30
CA LEU A 45 23.87 14.06 -24.07
C LEU A 45 23.55 13.17 -22.87
N SER A 46 22.83 12.08 -23.09
CA SER A 46 22.49 11.06 -22.08
C SER A 46 22.31 9.68 -22.75
N GLU A 47 21.87 8.67 -22.00
CA GLU A 47 21.51 7.37 -22.58
C GLU A 47 20.36 7.51 -23.59
N GLU A 48 19.43 8.42 -23.33
CA GLU A 48 18.15 8.58 -24.04
C GLU A 48 18.12 9.78 -25.00
N THR A 49 19.12 10.67 -24.99
CA THR A 49 19.07 11.95 -25.73
C THR A 49 20.37 12.31 -26.45
N THR A 50 20.22 12.95 -27.62
CA THR A 50 21.32 13.42 -28.47
C THR A 50 21.09 14.87 -28.91
N ALA A 51 22.16 15.64 -29.10
CA ALA A 51 22.12 16.99 -29.66
C ALA A 51 22.78 17.01 -31.04
N THR A 52 22.06 17.51 -32.04
CA THR A 52 22.56 17.77 -33.40
C THR A 52 22.93 19.24 -33.54
N LEU A 53 24.12 19.53 -34.07
CA LEU A 53 24.50 20.91 -34.40
C LEU A 53 23.79 21.34 -35.69
N LEU A 54 23.05 22.45 -35.64
CA LEU A 54 22.31 22.99 -36.79
C LEU A 54 23.04 24.12 -37.50
N SER A 55 23.58 25.09 -36.76
CA SER A 55 24.26 26.25 -37.32
C SER A 55 25.26 26.87 -36.34
N ILE A 56 26.27 27.55 -36.88
CA ILE A 56 27.27 28.32 -36.13
C ILE A 56 27.33 29.73 -36.72
N ASN A 57 27.35 30.75 -35.86
CA ASN A 57 27.64 32.13 -36.24
C ASN A 57 28.89 32.63 -35.49
N SER A 58 29.91 32.99 -36.25
CA SER A 58 31.19 33.53 -35.78
C SER A 58 31.37 35.03 -36.07
N ASP A 59 30.38 35.68 -36.69
CA ASP A 59 30.51 37.03 -37.25
C ASP A 59 30.34 38.13 -36.18
N THR A 60 30.05 37.75 -34.94
CA THR A 60 29.87 38.68 -33.80
C THR A 60 31.03 38.55 -32.80
N PRO A 61 32.21 39.16 -33.06
CA PRO A 61 33.33 39.08 -32.15
C PRO A 61 33.08 39.87 -30.85
N TYR A 62 33.79 39.48 -29.78
CA TYR A 62 33.75 40.14 -28.47
C TYR A 62 32.37 40.19 -27.80
N MET A 63 31.58 39.14 -27.96
CA MET A 63 30.29 38.93 -27.29
C MET A 63 30.43 38.95 -25.76
N LYS A 64 29.46 39.59 -25.09
CA LYS A 64 29.41 39.73 -23.63
C LYS A 64 28.11 39.21 -23.04
N CYS A 65 27.00 39.46 -23.70
CA CYS A 65 25.68 38.98 -23.30
C CYS A 65 24.82 38.71 -24.53
N VAL A 66 23.86 37.80 -24.38
CA VAL A 66 22.95 37.37 -25.46
C VAL A 66 21.54 37.31 -24.91
N ALA A 67 20.57 37.72 -25.71
CA ALA A 67 19.16 37.57 -25.38
C ALA A 67 18.38 37.00 -26.58
N TRP A 68 17.66 35.91 -26.35
CA TRP A 68 16.83 35.28 -27.37
C TRP A 68 15.51 36.03 -27.55
N TYR A 69 15.16 36.31 -28.80
CA TYR A 69 13.92 36.98 -29.15
C TYR A 69 12.67 36.18 -28.70
N PRO A 70 11.72 36.79 -27.96
CA PRO A 70 10.69 36.02 -27.27
C PRO A 70 9.52 35.56 -28.13
N LYS A 71 9.41 35.96 -29.41
CA LYS A 71 8.33 35.54 -30.33
C LYS A 71 8.83 34.48 -31.31
N TYR A 72 7.88 33.72 -31.88
CA TYR A 72 8.14 32.66 -32.85
C TYR A 72 8.74 33.18 -34.17
N ASP A 73 8.26 34.32 -34.68
CA ASP A 73 8.71 34.95 -35.93
C ASP A 73 9.30 36.34 -35.66
N PRO A 74 10.53 36.64 -36.11
CA PRO A 74 11.46 35.79 -36.87
C PRO A 74 12.12 34.66 -36.07
N GLU A 75 12.30 33.51 -36.72
CA GLU A 75 12.89 32.30 -36.13
C GLU A 75 14.35 32.53 -35.71
N CYS A 76 14.73 32.01 -34.54
CA CYS A 76 16.10 32.01 -34.03
C CYS A 76 16.80 33.39 -34.04
N LEU A 77 16.05 34.48 -33.89
CA LEU A 77 16.62 35.83 -33.74
C LEU A 77 17.22 36.02 -32.34
N LEU A 78 18.45 36.52 -32.30
CA LEU A 78 19.24 36.78 -31.10
C LEU A 78 19.73 38.23 -31.10
N ALA A 79 19.73 38.87 -29.94
CA ALA A 79 20.45 40.11 -29.71
C ALA A 79 21.78 39.81 -29.01
N VAL A 80 22.87 40.36 -29.55
CA VAL A 80 24.23 40.16 -29.05
C VAL A 80 24.82 41.49 -28.60
N GLY A 81 25.14 41.58 -27.30
CA GLY A 81 25.80 42.75 -26.71
C GLY A 81 27.31 42.58 -26.74
N GLN A 82 28.02 43.59 -27.24
CA GLN A 82 29.47 43.58 -27.43
C GLN A 82 30.23 44.35 -26.35
N ALA A 83 31.55 44.10 -26.26
CA ALA A 83 32.46 44.79 -25.35
C ALA A 83 32.55 46.33 -25.56
N ASN A 84 32.22 46.81 -26.76
CA ASN A 84 32.16 48.24 -27.09
C ASN A 84 30.79 48.87 -26.82
N GLY A 85 29.80 48.08 -26.38
CA GLY A 85 28.45 48.55 -26.04
C GLY A 85 27.44 48.47 -27.17
N ARG A 86 27.87 48.11 -28.38
CA ARG A 86 26.97 47.87 -29.50
C ARG A 86 26.13 46.64 -29.24
N VAL A 87 24.89 46.68 -29.71
CA VAL A 87 23.98 45.54 -29.71
C VAL A 87 23.65 45.20 -31.15
N VAL A 88 23.93 43.98 -31.57
CA VAL A 88 23.71 43.52 -32.95
C VAL A 88 22.64 42.44 -32.96
N LEU A 89 21.70 42.53 -33.90
CA LEU A 89 20.73 41.47 -34.14
C LEU A 89 21.28 40.46 -35.15
N THR A 90 21.26 39.19 -34.79
CA THR A 90 21.67 38.08 -35.64
C THR A 90 20.61 36.98 -35.63
N SER A 91 20.57 36.14 -36.66
CA SER A 91 19.69 34.96 -36.70
C SER A 91 20.49 33.71 -37.03
N LEU A 92 20.09 32.60 -36.41
CA LEU A 92 20.62 31.25 -36.64
C LEU A 92 19.62 30.35 -37.38
N GLY A 93 18.46 30.90 -37.79
CA GLY A 93 17.38 30.18 -38.46
C GLY A 93 17.64 29.97 -39.95
N GLN A 94 16.99 28.96 -40.54
CA GLN A 94 17.11 28.63 -41.97
C GLN A 94 16.09 29.38 -42.83
N ASP A 95 14.98 29.84 -42.24
CA ASP A 95 13.91 30.55 -42.95
C ASP A 95 14.13 32.07 -42.97
N HIS A 96 14.69 32.57 -44.08
CA HIS A 96 14.86 34.01 -44.31
C HIS A 96 13.56 34.68 -44.79
N ASN A 97 12.57 34.77 -43.90
CA ASN A 97 11.33 35.52 -44.16
C ASN A 97 11.64 37.03 -44.35
N SER A 98 10.83 37.79 -45.09
CA SER A 98 11.16 39.19 -45.45
C SER A 98 11.41 40.11 -44.23
N LYS A 99 10.67 39.92 -43.13
CA LYS A 99 10.87 40.64 -41.86
C LYS A 99 12.20 40.32 -41.16
N SER A 100 12.71 39.10 -41.32
CA SER A 100 14.01 38.71 -40.74
C SER A 100 15.16 39.44 -41.44
N LYS A 101 15.06 39.64 -42.77
CA LYS A 101 16.08 40.37 -43.56
C LYS A 101 16.20 41.84 -43.16
N ASP A 102 15.11 42.47 -42.74
CA ASP A 102 15.11 43.86 -42.25
C ASP A 102 15.68 44.01 -40.83
N LEU A 103 15.80 42.92 -40.06
CA LEU A 103 16.23 42.94 -38.67
C LEU A 103 17.66 42.41 -38.48
N ILE A 104 18.06 41.39 -39.24
CA ILE A 104 19.40 40.80 -39.17
C ILE A 104 20.44 41.86 -39.60
N GLY A 105 21.52 41.97 -38.82
CA GLY A 105 22.59 42.94 -39.06
C GLY A 105 22.30 44.35 -38.53
N LYS A 106 21.11 44.62 -37.97
CA LYS A 106 20.85 45.90 -37.31
C LYS A 106 21.76 46.08 -36.09
N GLU A 107 22.41 47.23 -36.02
CA GLU A 107 23.27 47.64 -34.90
C GLU A 107 22.63 48.77 -34.09
N PHE A 108 22.52 48.60 -32.78
CA PHE A 108 22.16 49.66 -31.84
C PHE A 108 23.42 50.15 -31.14
N VAL A 109 23.77 51.41 -31.37
CA VAL A 109 25.07 51.96 -30.98
C VAL A 109 24.86 53.03 -29.90
N PRO A 110 25.41 52.86 -28.67
CA PRO A 110 25.34 53.87 -27.64
C PRO A 110 26.22 55.07 -27.97
N LYS A 111 25.89 56.24 -27.40
CA LYS A 111 26.65 57.50 -27.60
C LYS A 111 28.14 57.37 -27.27
N HIS A 112 28.49 56.60 -26.23
CA HIS A 112 29.87 56.36 -25.83
C HIS A 112 30.15 54.86 -25.72
N ALA A 113 31.25 54.42 -26.32
CA ALA A 113 31.66 53.02 -26.32
C ALA A 113 32.06 52.53 -24.92
N ARG A 114 31.40 51.47 -24.44
CA ARG A 114 31.61 50.84 -23.12
C ARG A 114 30.91 49.49 -23.05
N GLN A 115 31.31 48.57 -22.18
CA GLN A 115 30.80 47.20 -22.19
C GLN A 115 29.26 47.13 -22.04
N CYS A 116 28.62 46.28 -22.84
CA CYS A 116 27.25 45.83 -22.61
C CYS A 116 27.25 44.59 -21.72
N ASN A 117 26.71 44.73 -20.51
CA ASN A 117 26.73 43.71 -19.47
C ASN A 117 25.54 42.76 -19.55
N THR A 118 24.38 43.24 -20.01
CA THR A 118 23.13 42.49 -19.98
C THR A 118 22.18 42.99 -21.06
N LEU A 119 21.37 42.08 -21.59
CA LEU A 119 20.30 42.35 -22.53
C LEU A 119 19.01 41.69 -22.05
N ALA A 120 17.88 42.37 -22.25
CA ALA A 120 16.58 41.82 -21.91
C ALA A 120 15.52 42.29 -22.91
N TRP A 121 14.87 41.33 -23.58
CA TRP A 121 13.68 41.58 -24.38
C TRP A 121 12.48 41.80 -23.48
N ASN A 122 11.62 42.75 -23.85
CA ASN A 122 10.35 42.91 -23.16
C ASN A 122 9.42 41.74 -23.54
N PRO A 123 8.94 40.96 -22.56
CA PRO A 123 8.12 39.78 -22.83
C PRO A 123 6.72 40.13 -23.36
N LEU A 124 6.20 41.33 -23.07
CA LEU A 124 4.88 41.78 -23.49
C LEU A 124 4.94 42.56 -24.81
N ASP A 125 5.94 43.43 -24.98
CA ASP A 125 6.19 44.16 -26.23
C ASP A 125 7.55 43.78 -26.82
N SER A 126 7.57 42.72 -27.62
CA SER A 126 8.82 42.15 -28.16
C SER A 126 9.62 43.09 -29.05
N ASN A 127 9.08 44.24 -29.46
CA ASN A 127 9.86 45.23 -30.20
C ASN A 127 10.87 45.97 -29.33
N TRP A 128 10.72 45.94 -28.00
CA TRP A 128 11.62 46.66 -27.10
C TRP A 128 12.74 45.77 -26.57
N LEU A 129 13.96 46.28 -26.73
CA LEU A 129 15.18 45.66 -26.26
C LEU A 129 15.88 46.59 -25.28
N ALA A 130 16.02 46.17 -24.03
CA ALA A 130 16.78 46.89 -23.02
C ALA A 130 18.24 46.39 -22.98
N ALA A 131 19.18 47.33 -22.92
CA ALA A 131 20.61 47.10 -22.80
C ALA A 131 21.16 47.78 -21.55
N GLY A 132 21.89 47.00 -20.73
CA GLY A 132 22.60 47.50 -19.56
C GLY A 132 24.08 47.65 -19.88
N LEU A 133 24.62 48.84 -19.61
CA LEU A 133 25.96 49.27 -19.97
C LEU A 133 26.79 49.61 -18.73
N ASP A 134 28.10 49.64 -18.90
CA ASP A 134 29.02 50.15 -17.89
C ASP A 134 28.81 51.64 -17.58
N LYS A 135 29.38 52.09 -16.46
CA LYS A 135 29.28 53.46 -15.99
C LYS A 135 29.98 54.42 -16.95
N HIS A 136 29.29 55.49 -17.31
CA HIS A 136 29.87 56.67 -17.94
C HIS A 136 29.39 57.93 -17.22
N ARG A 137 30.27 58.92 -17.02
CA ARG A 137 29.97 60.10 -16.18
C ARG A 137 28.89 61.01 -16.78
N ALA A 138 28.83 61.09 -18.11
CA ALA A 138 27.96 61.99 -18.84
C ALA A 138 26.85 61.26 -19.63
N ASP A 139 26.58 60.00 -19.33
CA ASP A 139 25.64 59.18 -20.10
C ASP A 139 24.84 58.21 -19.21
N PHE A 140 23.82 57.60 -19.78
CA PHE A 140 22.89 56.68 -19.12
C PHE A 140 23.33 55.23 -19.29
N SER A 141 23.24 54.41 -18.25
CA SER A 141 23.66 53.00 -18.33
C SER A 141 22.58 52.03 -18.78
N VAL A 142 21.32 52.45 -18.81
CA VAL A 142 20.21 51.60 -19.29
C VAL A 142 19.59 52.27 -20.50
N LEU A 143 19.71 51.62 -21.66
CA LEU A 143 19.18 52.09 -22.93
C LEU A 143 18.11 51.14 -23.43
N ILE A 144 16.96 51.66 -23.83
CA ILE A 144 15.87 50.85 -24.40
C ILE A 144 15.70 51.24 -25.86
N TRP A 145 15.75 50.25 -26.74
CA TRP A 145 15.66 50.41 -28.18
C TRP A 145 14.35 49.82 -28.71
N ASP A 146 13.79 50.44 -29.73
CA ASP A 146 12.72 49.84 -30.54
C ASP A 146 13.34 49.28 -31.82
N ILE A 147 13.27 47.96 -32.01
CA ILE A 147 13.87 47.27 -33.16
C ILE A 147 13.14 47.57 -34.48
N SER A 148 11.89 48.02 -34.41
CA SER A 148 11.07 48.36 -35.55
C SER A 148 11.31 49.79 -36.05
N SER A 149 12.03 50.60 -35.27
CA SER A 149 12.36 51.98 -35.61
C SER A 149 13.13 52.04 -36.93
N LYS A 150 12.57 52.76 -37.91
CA LYS A 150 13.24 53.13 -39.16
C LYS A 150 13.59 54.63 -39.03
N TYR A 151 14.85 54.99 -38.81
CA TYR A 151 15.23 56.40 -38.74
C TYR A 151 16.30 56.75 -39.78
N ALA A 152 16.06 57.86 -40.48
CA ALA A 152 16.97 58.45 -41.46
C ALA A 152 17.97 59.40 -40.76
N PRO A 153 19.19 59.55 -41.26
CA PRO A 153 20.19 60.43 -40.65
C PRO A 153 19.81 61.90 -40.88
N GLU A 154 19.40 62.62 -39.83
CA GLU A 154 19.41 64.09 -39.85
C GLU A 154 20.81 64.60 -39.50
N THR A 155 21.40 65.27 -40.51
CA THR A 155 22.50 66.25 -40.50
C THR A 155 23.28 66.45 -39.19
N ALA A 156 24.53 65.99 -39.23
CA ALA A 156 25.59 66.32 -38.29
C ALA A 156 25.78 67.84 -38.15
N VAL A 157 25.76 68.33 -36.90
CA VAL A 157 26.49 69.55 -36.53
C VAL A 157 27.92 69.12 -36.17
N ALA A 158 28.86 69.82 -36.78
CA ALA A 158 30.28 69.49 -36.86
C ALA A 158 30.97 69.30 -35.50
N THR A 159 31.79 68.25 -35.38
CA THR A 159 33.24 68.37 -35.21
C THR A 159 33.97 67.02 -35.32
N GLU A 160 35.07 67.08 -36.07
CA GLU A 160 36.18 66.14 -36.23
C GLU A 160 36.02 64.86 -37.07
N LYS A 161 36.92 64.78 -38.06
CA LYS A 161 36.93 63.92 -39.24
C LYS A 161 37.53 62.55 -38.92
N VAL A 162 36.81 61.48 -39.21
CA VAL A 162 37.39 60.22 -39.67
C VAL A 162 36.81 59.94 -41.05
N ARG A 163 37.69 59.85 -42.05
CA ARG A 163 37.36 59.62 -43.47
C ARG A 163 36.86 58.19 -43.65
N LEU A 164 35.63 58.03 -44.12
CA LEU A 164 35.21 56.85 -44.87
C LEU A 164 34.58 57.30 -46.19
N SER A 165 34.99 56.59 -47.24
CA SER A 165 34.68 56.76 -48.66
C SER A 165 33.19 56.60 -48.96
N ALA A 166 32.72 57.38 -49.94
CA ALA A 166 31.35 57.39 -50.41
C ALA A 166 31.03 56.15 -51.27
N GLY A 167 30.03 55.39 -50.84
CA GLY A 167 29.37 54.31 -51.59
C GLY A 167 28.99 53.15 -50.69
N ASP A 168 27.77 53.13 -50.15
CA ASP A 168 26.98 51.89 -49.98
C ASP A 168 25.57 52.13 -49.41
N ALA A 169 24.64 51.26 -49.82
CA ALA A 169 23.22 51.26 -49.47
C ALA A 169 22.92 50.77 -48.03
N GLU A 170 23.82 51.01 -47.06
CA GLU A 170 23.78 50.46 -45.69
C GLU A 170 23.25 51.43 -44.61
N ALA A 171 22.84 52.64 -44.98
CA ALA A 171 22.48 53.70 -44.02
C ALA A 171 21.26 53.42 -43.12
N GLY A 172 20.53 52.30 -43.32
CA GLY A 172 19.33 51.93 -42.57
C GLY A 172 19.52 50.89 -41.45
N LEU A 173 20.74 50.36 -41.26
CA LEU A 173 21.00 49.28 -40.30
C LEU A 173 21.49 49.77 -38.92
N VAL A 174 21.93 51.02 -38.80
CA VAL A 174 22.51 51.54 -37.54
C VAL A 174 21.56 52.49 -36.84
N VAL A 175 21.23 52.20 -35.58
CA VAL A 175 20.35 52.99 -34.71
C VAL A 175 21.16 53.58 -33.56
N THR A 176 21.20 54.91 -33.46
CA THR A 176 22.01 55.63 -32.45
C THR A 176 21.19 56.35 -31.37
N LYS A 177 19.88 56.53 -31.60
CA LYS A 177 18.96 57.21 -30.67
C LYS A 177 18.06 56.18 -29.96
N PRO A 178 18.25 55.97 -28.64
CA PRO A 178 17.39 55.07 -27.86
C PRO A 178 16.01 55.68 -27.62
N LEU A 179 15.01 54.82 -27.37
CA LEU A 179 13.65 55.20 -27.01
C LEU A 179 13.59 55.76 -25.57
N TYR A 180 14.35 55.14 -24.65
CA TYR A 180 14.48 55.58 -23.26
C TYR A 180 15.94 55.51 -22.81
N GLU A 181 16.35 56.49 -22.02
CA GLU A 181 17.67 56.60 -21.39
C GLU A 181 17.49 56.68 -19.87
N LEU A 182 18.01 55.71 -19.12
CA LEU A 182 17.79 55.57 -17.67
C LEU A 182 19.10 55.27 -16.93
N GLY A 183 19.14 55.53 -15.62
CA GLY A 183 20.29 55.17 -14.78
C GLY A 183 21.55 56.01 -15.04
N GLN A 184 21.44 57.32 -14.86
CA GLN A 184 22.56 58.26 -15.03
C GLN A 184 23.68 58.02 -14.00
N ASN A 185 24.94 58.06 -14.46
CA ASN A 185 26.15 58.01 -13.61
C ASN A 185 26.36 56.72 -12.77
N ASP A 186 25.60 55.67 -13.01
CA ASP A 186 25.79 54.33 -12.42
C ASP A 186 26.05 53.31 -13.53
N ALA A 187 26.65 52.16 -13.19
CA ALA A 187 26.74 51.01 -14.11
C ALA A 187 25.49 50.13 -13.94
N CYS A 188 24.99 49.56 -15.03
CA CYS A 188 23.95 48.54 -14.99
C CYS A 188 24.58 47.16 -15.24
N LEU A 189 24.42 46.26 -14.27
CA LEU A 189 25.04 44.93 -14.27
C LEU A 189 24.05 43.82 -14.66
N SER A 190 22.76 44.03 -14.41
CA SER A 190 21.71 43.05 -14.70
C SER A 190 20.38 43.74 -14.96
N LEU A 191 19.54 43.15 -15.81
CA LEU A 191 18.23 43.68 -16.21
C LEU A 191 17.20 42.56 -16.30
N CYS A 192 15.97 42.85 -15.88
CA CYS A 192 14.82 41.97 -16.12
C CYS A 192 13.54 42.80 -16.21
N TRP A 193 12.70 42.51 -17.21
CA TRP A 193 11.36 43.10 -17.31
C TRP A 193 10.40 42.44 -16.33
N LEU A 194 9.51 43.22 -15.72
CA LEU A 194 8.50 42.68 -14.81
C LEU A 194 7.26 42.25 -15.60
N PRO A 195 6.89 40.95 -15.62
CA PRO A 195 5.79 40.46 -16.47
C PRO A 195 4.41 41.04 -16.15
N ARG A 196 4.24 41.68 -14.99
CA ARG A 196 2.99 42.31 -14.56
C ARG A 196 2.62 43.57 -15.37
N ASP A 197 3.62 44.29 -15.92
CA ASP A 197 3.39 45.54 -16.66
C ASP A 197 4.54 45.79 -17.66
N GLN A 198 4.18 46.02 -18.92
CA GLN A 198 5.12 46.24 -20.02
C GLN A 198 6.00 47.49 -19.85
N LYS A 199 5.64 48.42 -18.95
CA LYS A 199 6.37 49.65 -18.67
C LYS A 199 7.28 49.56 -17.45
N LEU A 200 7.39 48.41 -16.80
CA LEU A 200 8.21 48.24 -15.60
C LEU A 200 9.49 47.43 -15.89
N LEU A 201 10.63 48.03 -15.58
CA LEU A 201 11.95 47.42 -15.74
C LEU A 201 12.68 47.39 -14.40
N LEU A 202 13.16 46.22 -14.00
CA LEU A 202 14.02 46.06 -12.84
C LEU A 202 15.48 45.99 -13.29
N ALA A 203 16.33 46.81 -12.67
CA ALA A 203 17.74 46.93 -12.99
C ALA A 203 18.62 46.77 -11.74
N GLY A 204 19.63 45.90 -11.83
CA GLY A 204 20.74 45.86 -10.90
C GLY A 204 21.76 46.92 -11.26
N MET A 205 21.68 48.07 -10.60
CA MET A 205 22.64 49.15 -10.73
C MET A 205 23.78 48.97 -9.71
N HIS A 206 24.87 49.72 -9.86
CA HIS A 206 25.96 49.69 -8.89
C HIS A 206 25.47 50.04 -7.46
N ARG A 207 25.42 49.02 -6.58
CA ARG A 207 25.00 49.06 -5.15
C ARG A 207 23.50 49.27 -4.90
N ASN A 208 22.64 49.21 -5.90
CA ASN A 208 21.18 49.23 -5.69
C ASN A 208 20.43 48.41 -6.74
N LEU A 209 19.29 47.84 -6.34
CA LEU A 209 18.27 47.36 -7.27
C LEU A 209 17.25 48.48 -7.47
N ALA A 210 16.99 48.85 -8.72
CA ALA A 210 16.10 49.94 -9.08
C ALA A 210 14.98 49.46 -10.03
N ILE A 211 13.74 49.80 -9.70
CA ILE A 211 12.58 49.64 -10.57
C ILE A 211 12.32 50.98 -11.26
N PHE A 212 12.37 50.96 -12.59
CA PHE A 212 12.04 52.09 -13.45
C PHE A 212 10.65 51.91 -14.03
N ASP A 213 9.83 52.96 -13.93
CA ASP A 213 8.55 53.05 -14.63
C ASP A 213 8.72 53.95 -15.86
N LEU A 214 8.56 53.36 -17.05
CA LEU A 214 8.74 54.06 -18.32
C LEU A 214 7.67 55.12 -18.59
N ARG A 215 6.60 55.16 -17.79
CA ARG A 215 5.60 56.25 -17.82
C ARG A 215 6.13 57.51 -17.12
N ASN A 216 7.05 57.35 -16.16
CA ASN A 216 7.67 58.44 -15.41
C ASN A 216 9.16 58.17 -15.18
N THR A 217 9.97 58.47 -16.20
CA THR A 217 11.41 58.18 -16.21
C THR A 217 12.24 59.01 -15.23
N SER A 218 11.67 60.08 -14.67
CA SER A 218 12.33 60.96 -13.68
C SER A 218 12.38 60.36 -12.28
N GLN A 219 11.52 59.38 -11.96
CA GLN A 219 11.44 58.74 -10.65
C GLN A 219 11.78 57.24 -10.73
N LYS A 220 12.44 56.74 -9.70
CA LYS A 220 12.75 55.30 -9.55
C LYS A 220 12.49 54.86 -8.11
N ILE A 221 12.01 53.63 -7.95
CA ILE A 221 11.95 52.96 -6.65
C ILE A 221 13.23 52.13 -6.53
N PHE A 222 13.97 52.24 -5.42
CA PHE A 222 15.21 51.49 -5.28
C PHE A 222 15.47 51.01 -3.86
N VAL A 223 16.25 49.94 -3.75
CA VAL A 223 16.77 49.42 -2.49
C VAL A 223 18.28 49.25 -2.60
N ASN A 224 19.01 49.63 -1.54
CA ASN A 224 20.46 49.46 -1.51
C ASN A 224 20.82 48.00 -1.24
N THR A 225 21.58 47.39 -2.14
CA THR A 225 22.06 46.02 -2.00
C THR A 225 23.28 45.79 -2.87
N LYS A 226 24.14 44.87 -2.46
CA LYS A 226 25.26 44.39 -3.29
C LYS A 226 24.83 43.31 -4.27
N ALA A 227 23.69 42.64 -4.02
CA ALA A 227 23.11 41.58 -4.85
C ALA A 227 22.54 42.12 -6.17
N VAL A 228 23.41 42.57 -7.06
CA VAL A 228 23.04 43.24 -8.33
C VAL A 228 23.67 42.61 -9.57
N GLN A 229 24.49 41.56 -9.40
CA GLN A 229 25.25 40.92 -10.48
C GLN A 229 24.35 40.17 -11.46
N GLY A 230 23.25 39.62 -10.98
CA GLY A 230 22.21 39.01 -11.80
C GLY A 230 20.85 39.10 -11.08
N VAL A 231 19.79 39.22 -11.87
CA VAL A 231 18.41 39.38 -11.42
C VAL A 231 17.51 38.49 -12.27
N THR A 232 16.61 37.75 -11.64
CA THR A 232 15.66 36.87 -12.33
C THR A 232 14.32 36.82 -11.60
N VAL A 233 13.23 36.93 -12.35
CA VAL A 233 11.85 36.93 -11.85
C VAL A 233 11.32 35.50 -11.80
N ASP A 234 10.56 35.15 -10.75
CA ASP A 234 9.88 33.86 -10.66
C ASP A 234 8.80 33.75 -11.78
N PRO A 235 8.83 32.70 -12.62
CA PRO A 235 7.88 32.51 -13.72
C PRO A 235 6.41 32.42 -13.30
N TYR A 236 6.14 32.03 -12.05
CA TYR A 236 4.79 31.82 -11.53
C TYR A 236 4.34 32.93 -10.58
N PHE A 237 5.27 33.60 -9.92
CA PHE A 237 5.00 34.69 -8.97
C PHE A 237 5.73 35.97 -9.40
N HIS A 238 5.09 36.80 -10.22
CA HIS A 238 5.73 37.98 -10.85
C HIS A 238 6.29 39.03 -9.87
N ASP A 239 5.83 39.04 -8.62
CA ASP A 239 6.37 39.93 -7.57
C ASP A 239 7.53 39.32 -6.79
N ARG A 240 7.90 38.06 -7.06
CA ARG A 240 9.03 37.38 -6.44
C ARG A 240 10.24 37.44 -7.37
N VAL A 241 11.34 37.98 -6.84
CA VAL A 241 12.57 38.16 -7.61
C VAL A 241 13.76 37.61 -6.84
N ALA A 242 14.65 36.91 -7.54
CA ALA A 242 15.95 36.54 -7.02
C ALA A 242 17.03 37.45 -7.59
N SER A 243 17.94 37.91 -6.75
CA SER A 243 19.12 38.68 -7.14
C SER A 243 20.35 38.13 -6.42
N PHE A 244 21.53 38.17 -7.03
CA PHE A 244 22.72 37.61 -6.40
C PHE A 244 23.98 38.46 -6.52
N TYR A 245 24.93 38.20 -5.62
CA TYR A 245 26.28 38.75 -5.62
C TYR A 245 27.22 37.81 -4.87
N GLU A 246 28.35 37.50 -5.48
CA GLU A 246 29.30 36.51 -4.94
C GLU A 246 28.55 35.23 -4.50
N GLY A 247 28.72 34.77 -3.27
CA GLY A 247 28.03 33.60 -2.73
C GLY A 247 26.69 33.90 -2.07
N GLN A 248 26.00 34.99 -2.39
CA GLN A 248 24.72 35.33 -1.73
C GLN A 248 23.60 35.51 -2.76
N VAL A 249 22.44 34.92 -2.49
CA VAL A 249 21.19 35.14 -3.24
C VAL A 249 20.16 35.78 -2.32
N ALA A 250 19.71 36.98 -2.66
CA ALA A 250 18.62 37.66 -1.99
C ALA A 250 17.31 37.46 -2.77
N ILE A 251 16.25 37.05 -2.07
CA ILE A 251 14.89 36.90 -2.59
C ILE A 251 14.07 38.09 -2.13
N TRP A 252 13.39 38.74 -3.06
CA TRP A 252 12.62 39.96 -2.85
C TRP A 252 11.14 39.72 -3.15
N ASP A 253 10.29 40.40 -2.39
CA ASP A 253 8.89 40.62 -2.75
C ASP A 253 8.75 42.09 -3.15
N LEU A 254 8.43 42.34 -4.42
CA LEU A 254 8.34 43.69 -4.98
C LEU A 254 7.20 44.52 -4.37
N ARG A 255 6.26 43.89 -3.66
CA ARG A 255 5.20 44.59 -2.91
C ARG A 255 5.73 45.20 -1.60
N LYS A 256 6.82 44.65 -1.05
CA LYS A 256 7.53 45.13 0.15
C LYS A 256 9.03 45.32 -0.19
N PHE A 257 9.30 46.18 -1.15
CA PHE A 257 10.63 46.38 -1.75
C PHE A 257 11.58 47.26 -0.92
N GLU A 258 11.71 46.94 0.37
CA GLU A 258 12.60 47.66 1.31
C GLU A 258 13.73 46.76 1.83
N LYS A 259 13.44 45.46 2.03
CA LYS A 259 14.38 44.45 2.51
C LYS A 259 14.11 43.11 1.82
N PRO A 260 15.11 42.23 1.66
CA PRO A 260 14.88 40.91 1.12
C PRO A 260 14.00 40.09 2.07
N VAL A 261 13.10 39.29 1.51
CA VAL A 261 12.28 38.31 2.24
C VAL A 261 13.17 37.20 2.81
N LEU A 262 14.21 36.82 2.06
CA LEU A 262 15.10 35.72 2.38
C LEU A 262 16.48 35.98 1.76
N THR A 263 17.54 35.61 2.47
CA THR A 263 18.91 35.61 1.92
C THR A 263 19.52 34.23 2.06
N LEU A 264 19.80 33.59 0.92
CA LEU A 264 20.51 32.32 0.82
C LEU A 264 22.01 32.60 0.75
N THR A 265 22.81 31.84 1.50
CA THR A 265 24.26 32.02 1.54
C THR A 265 25.00 30.74 1.14
N GLU A 266 25.76 30.82 0.06
CA GLU A 266 26.60 29.79 -0.52
C GLU A 266 28.08 30.21 -0.44
N GLN A 267 28.72 29.98 0.70
CA GLN A 267 30.17 30.20 0.86
C GLN A 267 30.96 28.97 0.38
N PRO A 268 32.21 29.10 -0.15
CA PRO A 268 33.02 30.32 -0.28
C PRO A 268 33.23 30.83 -1.72
N LYS A 269 32.60 30.21 -2.74
CA LYS A 269 32.85 30.54 -4.15
C LYS A 269 31.74 31.43 -4.74
N PRO A 270 32.07 32.40 -5.62
CA PRO A 270 31.05 33.27 -6.21
C PRO A 270 30.11 32.50 -7.14
N LEU A 271 28.85 32.90 -7.17
CA LEU A 271 27.83 32.40 -8.06
C LEU A 271 28.12 32.81 -9.51
N THR A 272 27.91 31.88 -10.43
CA THR A 272 28.01 32.11 -11.87
C THR A 272 26.63 32.23 -12.52
N LYS A 273 25.65 31.46 -12.04
CA LYS A 273 24.29 31.47 -12.59
C LYS A 273 23.24 31.15 -11.53
N VAL A 274 22.11 31.85 -11.61
CA VAL A 274 20.92 31.63 -10.78
C VAL A 274 19.71 31.65 -11.72
N ALA A 275 18.88 30.61 -11.66
CA ALA A 275 17.72 30.48 -12.55
C ALA A 275 16.55 29.76 -11.87
N TRP A 276 15.37 30.35 -11.97
CA TRP A 276 14.11 29.71 -11.58
C TRP A 276 13.76 28.56 -12.53
N CYS A 277 13.15 27.52 -11.98
CA CYS A 277 12.59 26.43 -12.78
C CYS A 277 11.29 26.90 -13.48
N PRO A 278 11.21 26.85 -14.81
CA PRO A 278 10.00 27.28 -15.54
C PRO A 278 8.84 26.31 -15.39
N THR A 279 9.09 25.04 -15.03
CA THR A 279 8.05 24.00 -14.95
C THR A 279 7.54 23.74 -13.53
N ARG A 280 8.26 24.24 -12.52
CA ARG A 280 7.97 24.01 -11.10
C ARG A 280 8.01 25.32 -10.32
N THR A 281 6.88 25.63 -9.66
CA THR A 281 6.73 26.80 -8.80
C THR A 281 7.75 26.78 -7.68
N GLY A 282 8.37 27.92 -7.36
CA GLY A 282 9.21 28.08 -6.17
C GLY A 282 10.51 27.27 -6.13
N LEU A 283 10.93 26.62 -7.22
CA LEU A 283 12.22 25.93 -7.31
C LEU A 283 13.27 26.85 -7.94
N LEU A 284 14.32 27.16 -7.18
CA LEU A 284 15.45 27.98 -7.62
C LEU A 284 16.72 27.15 -7.73
N ALA A 285 17.43 27.23 -8.85
CA ALA A 285 18.73 26.61 -9.03
C ALA A 285 19.86 27.64 -8.99
N THR A 286 20.97 27.26 -8.39
CA THR A 286 22.18 28.08 -8.27
C THR A 286 23.42 27.28 -8.64
N LEU A 287 24.37 27.94 -9.29
CA LEU A 287 25.66 27.38 -9.69
C LEU A 287 26.78 28.28 -9.17
N THR A 288 27.74 27.68 -8.49
CA THR A 288 28.96 28.35 -8.02
C THR A 288 30.12 28.13 -8.98
N ARG A 289 31.08 29.07 -8.98
CA ARG A 289 32.26 29.04 -9.85
C ARG A 289 33.09 27.79 -9.57
N ASP A 290 33.53 27.10 -10.63
CA ASP A 290 34.38 25.91 -10.57
C ASP A 290 33.74 24.81 -9.68
N SER A 291 32.43 24.61 -9.84
CA SER A 291 31.63 23.57 -9.19
C SER A 291 31.02 22.66 -10.25
N ASN A 292 30.93 21.37 -9.94
CA ASN A 292 30.15 20.38 -10.70
C ASN A 292 28.78 20.10 -10.04
N ILE A 293 28.46 20.82 -8.95
CA ILE A 293 27.22 20.71 -8.20
C ILE A 293 26.34 21.94 -8.48
N ILE A 294 25.07 21.67 -8.78
CA ILE A 294 23.99 22.67 -8.80
C ILE A 294 23.19 22.50 -7.51
N ARG A 295 22.99 23.59 -6.77
CA ARG A 295 22.11 23.60 -5.60
C ARG A 295 20.71 24.00 -6.01
N LEU A 296 19.73 23.38 -5.36
CA LEU A 296 18.31 23.55 -5.59
C LEU A 296 17.66 23.97 -4.27
N TYR A 297 16.93 25.07 -4.31
CA TYR A 297 16.17 25.61 -3.19
C TYR A 297 14.68 25.54 -3.51
N ASP A 298 13.95 24.72 -2.78
CA ASP A 298 12.50 24.61 -2.90
C ASP A 298 11.79 25.45 -1.83
N MET A 299 11.00 26.40 -2.31
CA MET A 299 10.23 27.37 -1.51
C MET A 299 8.71 27.19 -1.67
N GLN A 300 8.23 26.04 -2.15
CA GLN A 300 6.78 25.79 -2.30
C GLN A 300 6.04 25.74 -0.95
N HIS A 301 6.68 25.23 0.08
CA HIS A 301 6.08 25.08 1.41
C HIS A 301 6.13 26.35 2.26
N THR A 302 6.73 27.42 1.74
CA THR A 302 6.75 28.72 2.40
C THR A 302 5.34 29.32 2.35
N PRO A 303 4.64 29.50 3.49
CA PRO A 303 3.34 30.17 3.49
C PRO A 303 3.49 31.56 2.87
N THR A 304 2.52 31.99 2.07
CA THR A 304 2.34 33.43 1.84
C THR A 304 2.31 34.11 3.20
N PRO A 305 3.13 35.14 3.46
CA PRO A 305 3.29 35.67 4.80
C PRO A 305 1.97 36.29 5.29
N ILE A 306 1.24 35.54 6.10
CA ILE A 306 0.17 36.04 6.97
C ILE A 306 0.85 36.35 8.31
N GLY A 307 1.69 37.40 8.35
CA GLY A 307 2.43 37.83 9.54
C GLY A 307 3.94 37.96 9.34
N ASP A 308 4.54 38.98 9.95
CA ASP A 308 5.94 39.40 9.78
C ASP A 308 6.98 38.50 10.51
N GLU A 309 6.57 37.39 11.15
CA GLU A 309 7.35 36.70 12.19
C GLU A 309 7.72 35.22 11.90
N THR A 310 7.39 34.66 10.73
CA THR A 310 7.76 33.25 10.43
C THR A 310 8.84 33.17 9.36
N GLU A 311 10.00 32.59 9.71
CA GLU A 311 11.06 32.30 8.74
C GLU A 311 10.58 31.24 7.73
N PRO A 312 10.82 31.46 6.42
CA PRO A 312 10.39 30.52 5.39
C PRO A 312 11.17 29.21 5.50
N THR A 313 10.45 28.08 5.60
CA THR A 313 11.09 26.75 5.52
C THR A 313 11.47 26.45 4.07
N ILE A 314 12.77 26.29 3.83
CA ILE A 314 13.33 26.02 2.50
C ILE A 314 13.95 24.63 2.53
N ILE A 315 13.67 23.85 1.49
CA ILE A 315 14.31 22.54 1.31
C ILE A 315 15.50 22.74 0.38
N GLU A 316 16.70 22.56 0.91
CA GLU A 316 17.95 22.56 0.14
C GLU A 316 18.25 21.15 -0.38
N ARG A 317 18.62 21.05 -1.67
CA ARG A 317 19.13 19.83 -2.29
C ARG A 317 20.31 20.16 -3.19
N SER A 318 21.22 19.22 -3.37
CA SER A 318 22.30 19.30 -4.33
C SER A 318 22.15 18.21 -5.39
N VAL A 319 22.44 18.55 -6.64
CA VAL A 319 22.49 17.62 -7.76
C VAL A 319 23.83 17.76 -8.47
N GLN A 320 24.34 16.66 -9.00
CA GLN A 320 25.59 16.61 -9.75
C GLN A 320 25.31 16.05 -11.15
N PRO A 321 25.00 16.92 -12.14
CA PRO A 321 24.68 16.51 -13.50
C PRO A 321 25.82 15.84 -14.27
N CYS A 322 27.08 16.17 -13.95
CA CYS A 322 28.26 15.60 -14.60
C CYS A 322 29.46 15.62 -13.64
N GLU A 323 30.53 14.92 -13.98
CA GLU A 323 31.76 14.87 -13.16
C GLU A 323 32.60 16.15 -13.29
N ASN A 324 32.57 16.78 -14.47
CA ASN A 324 33.36 17.98 -14.79
C ASN A 324 32.74 19.25 -14.22
N TYR A 325 33.54 20.32 -14.10
CA TYR A 325 33.03 21.63 -13.72
C TYR A 325 32.01 22.15 -14.73
N ILE A 326 30.92 22.71 -14.21
CA ILE A 326 29.84 23.27 -15.00
C ILE A 326 30.15 24.75 -15.25
N ALA A 327 30.12 25.16 -16.52
CA ALA A 327 30.21 26.56 -16.89
C ALA A 327 28.86 27.25 -16.76
N SER A 328 27.80 26.60 -17.27
CA SER A 328 26.43 27.11 -17.23
C SER A 328 25.41 25.97 -17.32
N PHE A 329 24.16 26.26 -16.99
CA PHE A 329 23.02 25.36 -17.10
C PHE A 329 21.78 26.11 -17.61
N ALA A 330 20.83 25.39 -18.20
CA ALA A 330 19.52 25.94 -18.52
C ALA A 330 18.42 24.88 -18.35
N TRP A 331 17.36 25.26 -17.64
CA TRP A 331 16.16 24.46 -17.48
C TRP A 331 15.43 24.30 -18.81
N HIS A 332 14.95 23.09 -19.07
CA HIS A 332 14.07 22.84 -20.19
C HIS A 332 12.75 23.61 -19.99
N PRO A 333 12.21 24.30 -21.02
CA PRO A 333 11.05 25.18 -20.86
C PRO A 333 9.76 24.44 -20.48
N THR A 334 9.55 23.21 -20.98
CA THR A 334 8.29 22.45 -20.79
C THR A 334 8.44 21.10 -20.07
N SER A 335 9.47 20.30 -20.38
CA SER A 335 9.78 19.05 -19.67
C SER A 335 10.14 19.29 -18.21
N GLN A 336 9.38 18.67 -17.31
CA GLN A 336 9.54 18.85 -15.87
C GLN A 336 10.91 18.34 -15.40
N ASN A 337 11.52 19.10 -14.49
CA ASN A 337 12.75 18.72 -13.77
C ASN A 337 13.96 18.42 -14.69
N ARG A 338 13.89 18.78 -15.98
CA ARG A 338 14.96 18.54 -16.94
C ARG A 338 15.81 19.79 -17.16
N MET A 339 17.12 19.64 -17.23
CA MET A 339 18.05 20.71 -17.55
C MET A 339 19.18 20.19 -18.42
N VAL A 340 19.77 21.08 -19.22
CA VAL A 340 21.02 20.80 -19.92
C VAL A 340 22.13 21.62 -19.27
N VAL A 341 23.26 20.96 -19.01
CA VAL A 341 24.48 21.58 -18.49
C VAL A 341 25.54 21.64 -19.57
N VAL A 342 26.37 22.70 -19.54
CA VAL A 342 27.52 22.85 -20.42
C VAL A 342 28.79 23.05 -19.58
N THR A 343 29.86 22.35 -19.94
CA THR A 343 31.17 22.49 -19.30
C THR A 343 32.03 23.56 -20.01
N PRO A 344 33.12 24.06 -19.38
CA PRO A 344 34.06 24.97 -20.05
C PRO A 344 34.64 24.42 -21.36
N ASN A 345 34.71 23.09 -21.52
CA ASN A 345 35.21 22.42 -22.71
C ASN A 345 34.10 22.14 -23.74
N ARG A 346 32.93 22.78 -23.61
CA ARG A 346 31.74 22.60 -24.46
C ARG A 346 31.17 21.18 -24.51
N THR A 347 31.49 20.34 -23.53
CA THR A 347 30.75 19.08 -23.36
C THR A 347 29.41 19.39 -22.73
N MET A 348 28.36 18.73 -23.20
CA MET A 348 26.99 18.95 -22.75
C MET A 348 26.42 17.66 -22.15
N SER A 349 25.58 17.81 -21.14
CA SER A 349 24.88 16.66 -20.54
C SER A 349 23.43 17.03 -20.26
N ASP A 350 22.53 16.12 -20.59
CA ASP A 350 21.09 16.23 -20.32
C ASP A 350 20.80 15.53 -19.00
N PHE A 351 20.18 16.23 -18.07
CA PHE A 351 20.02 15.79 -16.68
C PHE A 351 18.60 16.01 -16.19
N THR A 352 18.02 14.96 -15.60
CA THR A 352 16.72 15.00 -14.95
C THR A 352 16.90 15.01 -13.44
N VAL A 353 16.40 16.06 -12.79
CA VAL A 353 16.38 16.21 -11.33
C VAL A 353 15.34 15.25 -10.75
N PHE A 354 15.80 14.19 -10.10
CA PHE A 354 14.90 13.23 -9.46
C PHE A 354 14.33 13.73 -8.12
N GLU A 355 13.02 13.63 -7.99
CA GLU A 355 12.31 13.88 -6.75
C GLU A 355 12.44 12.67 -5.80
N ARG A 356 12.34 12.91 -4.49
CA ARG A 356 12.14 11.81 -3.55
C ARG A 356 10.72 11.31 -3.73
N ILE A 357 10.56 10.09 -4.24
CA ILE A 357 9.26 9.47 -4.45
C ILE A 357 8.75 8.96 -3.10
N SER A 358 7.62 9.48 -2.64
CA SER A 358 6.90 8.93 -1.50
C SER A 358 6.01 7.79 -1.98
N LEU A 359 6.22 6.59 -1.44
CA LEU A 359 5.45 5.39 -1.73
C LEU A 359 4.41 5.17 -0.64
N ALA A 360 3.18 4.83 -1.04
CA ALA A 360 2.11 4.42 -0.14
C ALA A 360 1.60 3.05 -0.56
N TRP A 361 1.62 2.09 0.37
CA TRP A 361 1.06 0.76 0.16
C TRP A 361 -0.33 0.68 0.78
N SER A 362 -1.29 0.20 0.00
CA SER A 362 -2.63 -0.13 0.47
C SER A 362 -2.60 -1.43 1.28
N PRO A 363 -3.46 -1.58 2.31
CA PRO A 363 -3.61 -2.83 3.05
C PRO A 363 -4.15 -4.01 2.20
N VAL A 364 -4.56 -3.75 0.96
CA VAL A 364 -5.09 -4.75 0.03
C VAL A 364 -3.97 -5.32 -0.82
N THR A 365 -3.58 -4.63 -1.89
CA THR A 365 -2.47 -5.01 -2.79
C THR A 365 -1.97 -3.83 -3.65
N SER A 366 -2.52 -2.62 -3.50
CA SER A 366 -2.18 -1.50 -4.37
C SER A 366 -0.99 -0.70 -3.86
N LEU A 367 -0.04 -0.43 -4.76
CA LEU A 367 1.07 0.48 -4.52
C LEU A 367 0.80 1.80 -5.24
N MET A 368 0.80 2.89 -4.50
CA MET A 368 0.55 4.23 -5.01
C MET A 368 1.78 5.10 -4.81
N TRP A 369 2.14 5.91 -5.80
CA TRP A 369 3.14 6.96 -5.61
C TRP A 369 2.87 8.15 -6.51
N ALA A 370 3.31 9.32 -6.07
CA ALA A 370 3.29 10.52 -6.89
C ALA A 370 4.70 10.81 -7.41
N CYS A 371 4.81 11.22 -8.67
CA CYS A 371 6.04 11.75 -9.24
C CYS A 371 5.67 12.93 -10.17
N GLY A 372 6.16 14.13 -9.83
CA GLY A 372 5.76 15.37 -10.50
C GLY A 372 4.25 15.61 -10.41
N ARG A 373 3.59 15.79 -11.56
CA ARG A 373 2.13 15.98 -11.66
C ARG A 373 1.33 14.69 -11.88
N HIS A 374 1.97 13.53 -11.79
CA HIS A 374 1.35 12.25 -12.06
C HIS A 374 1.22 11.43 -10.77
N LEU A 375 0.05 10.82 -10.60
CA LEU A 375 -0.21 9.80 -9.61
C LEU A 375 -0.16 8.45 -10.32
N TYR A 376 0.72 7.56 -9.86
CA TYR A 376 0.86 6.21 -10.37
C TYR A 376 0.20 5.25 -9.40
N GLU A 377 -0.56 4.32 -9.97
CA GLU A 377 -1.20 3.22 -9.27
C GLU A 377 -0.72 1.91 -9.89
N CYS A 378 -0.16 1.05 -9.05
CA CYS A 378 0.12 -0.33 -9.39
C CYS A 378 -0.83 -1.20 -8.57
N THR A 379 -1.96 -1.53 -9.19
CA THR A 379 -2.91 -2.53 -8.70
C THR A 379 -2.63 -3.85 -9.39
N GLU A 380 -2.65 -4.93 -8.62
CA GLU A 380 -2.66 -6.28 -9.19
C GLU A 380 -4.06 -6.55 -9.79
N GLU A 381 -4.35 -5.94 -10.93
CA GLU A 381 -5.63 -6.12 -11.62
C GLU A 381 -5.65 -7.43 -12.41
N GLY A 382 -6.40 -8.41 -11.89
CA GLY A 382 -7.38 -9.15 -12.70
C GLY A 382 -6.89 -10.03 -13.86
N LYS A 383 -5.58 -10.31 -14.01
CA LYS A 383 -5.06 -11.30 -14.97
C LYS A 383 -4.56 -12.60 -14.33
N ALA A 384 -4.96 -12.90 -13.10
CA ALA A 384 -4.67 -14.18 -12.46
C ALA A 384 -5.77 -15.22 -12.76
N ASN A 385 -5.90 -15.62 -14.03
CA ASN A 385 -6.32 -16.98 -14.38
C ASN A 385 -5.12 -17.97 -14.29
N SER A 386 -4.04 -17.57 -13.64
CA SER A 386 -2.83 -18.37 -13.44
C SER A 386 -2.59 -18.61 -11.95
N LEU A 387 -2.82 -19.86 -11.54
CA LEU A 387 -2.21 -20.61 -10.44
C LEU A 387 -1.97 -19.87 -9.11
N GLU A 388 -2.87 -20.12 -8.17
CA GLU A 388 -2.79 -19.82 -6.72
C GLU A 388 -2.85 -18.35 -6.30
N LYS A 389 -4.05 -17.92 -5.86
CA LYS A 389 -4.22 -16.66 -5.11
C LYS A 389 -3.33 -16.67 -3.86
N ASP A 390 -2.68 -15.54 -3.61
CA ASP A 390 -1.92 -15.28 -2.38
C ASP A 390 -2.73 -15.63 -1.11
N ILE A 391 -2.05 -16.17 -0.09
CA ILE A 391 -2.70 -16.64 1.14
C ILE A 391 -3.42 -15.52 1.89
N ALA A 392 -2.90 -14.29 1.90
CA ALA A 392 -3.56 -13.15 2.52
C ALA A 392 -4.89 -12.84 1.81
N THR A 393 -4.92 -12.97 0.48
CA THR A 393 -6.15 -12.84 -0.31
C THR A 393 -7.15 -13.95 0.02
N LYS A 394 -6.67 -15.21 0.12
CA LYS A 394 -7.51 -16.36 0.52
C LYS A 394 -8.09 -16.15 1.93
N MET A 395 -7.26 -15.79 2.92
CA MET A 395 -7.70 -15.54 4.30
C MET A 395 -8.72 -14.40 4.40
N ARG A 396 -8.53 -13.33 3.61
CA ARG A 396 -9.46 -12.20 3.55
C ARG A 396 -10.83 -12.62 3.00
N LEU A 397 -10.85 -13.38 1.89
CA LEU A 397 -12.09 -13.92 1.32
C LEU A 397 -12.79 -14.86 2.31
N ARG A 398 -12.05 -15.76 2.94
CA ARG A 398 -12.55 -16.65 4.00
C ARG A 398 -13.16 -15.88 5.18
N ALA A 399 -12.53 -14.79 5.61
CA ALA A 399 -13.06 -13.95 6.68
C ALA A 399 -14.40 -13.30 6.31
N LEU A 400 -14.56 -12.84 5.06
CA LEU A 400 -15.85 -12.35 4.55
C LEU A 400 -16.92 -13.46 4.57
N SER A 401 -16.55 -14.67 4.15
CA SER A 401 -17.38 -15.87 4.19
C SER A 401 -17.64 -16.43 5.60
N ARG A 402 -17.12 -15.78 6.66
CA ARG A 402 -17.26 -16.20 8.07
C ARG A 402 -16.60 -17.53 8.41
N TYR A 403 -15.54 -17.90 7.68
CA TYR A 403 -14.73 -19.07 7.98
C TYR A 403 -14.23 -19.09 9.43
N GLY A 404 -14.33 -20.25 10.08
CA GLY A 404 -13.87 -20.51 11.45
C GLY A 404 -14.84 -20.10 12.56
N LEU A 405 -15.88 -19.32 12.23
CA LEU A 405 -16.87 -18.81 13.20
C LEU A 405 -18.07 -19.76 13.41
N ASP A 406 -18.27 -20.75 12.55
CA ASP A 406 -19.32 -21.75 12.74
C ASP A 406 -18.90 -22.76 13.82
N THR A 407 -19.54 -22.65 14.98
CA THR A 407 -19.30 -23.51 16.15
C THR A 407 -20.29 -24.66 16.28
N GLU A 408 -21.41 -24.62 15.56
CA GLU A 408 -22.43 -25.67 15.62
C GLU A 408 -22.16 -26.74 14.56
N GLN A 409 -21.87 -26.31 13.33
CA GLN A 409 -21.55 -27.16 12.19
C GLN A 409 -20.09 -26.95 11.78
N VAL A 410 -19.17 -27.29 12.69
CA VAL A 410 -17.72 -27.10 12.52
C VAL A 410 -17.20 -27.61 11.16
N TRP A 411 -17.75 -28.72 10.66
CA TRP A 411 -17.39 -29.29 9.36
C TRP A 411 -17.63 -28.29 8.21
N ARG A 412 -18.67 -27.44 8.27
CA ARG A 412 -19.03 -26.48 7.22
C ARG A 412 -17.91 -25.49 6.90
N ASN A 413 -16.96 -25.28 7.81
CA ASN A 413 -15.80 -24.45 7.57
C ASN A 413 -14.96 -24.92 6.36
N HIS A 414 -14.96 -26.21 6.00
CA HIS A 414 -14.29 -26.64 4.76
C HIS A 414 -14.97 -26.10 3.49
N LEU A 415 -16.30 -25.96 3.49
CA LEU A 415 -17.04 -25.39 2.35
C LEU A 415 -16.68 -23.91 2.20
N LEU A 416 -16.56 -23.21 3.33
CA LEU A 416 -16.16 -21.81 3.39
C LEU A 416 -14.69 -21.59 3.01
N ALA A 417 -13.85 -22.63 3.11
CA ALA A 417 -12.45 -22.59 2.68
C ALA A 417 -12.26 -22.61 1.15
N GLY A 418 -13.31 -22.91 0.38
CA GLY A 418 -13.32 -22.84 -1.09
C GLY A 418 -13.33 -24.18 -1.83
N ASN A 419 -13.59 -25.32 -1.18
CA ASN A 419 -13.67 -26.68 -1.76
C ASN A 419 -12.45 -27.22 -2.53
N GLU A 420 -11.41 -26.42 -2.77
CA GLU A 420 -10.23 -26.82 -3.55
C GLU A 420 -9.12 -27.48 -2.71
N ASP A 421 -9.12 -27.31 -1.38
CA ASP A 421 -8.07 -27.82 -0.50
C ASP A 421 -8.53 -29.10 0.25
N PRO A 422 -8.04 -30.30 -0.14
CA PRO A 422 -8.42 -31.55 0.50
C PRO A 422 -7.91 -31.67 1.95
N GLN A 423 -6.78 -31.03 2.30
CA GLN A 423 -6.25 -31.08 3.67
C GLN A 423 -7.13 -30.29 4.63
N LEU A 424 -7.58 -29.09 4.23
CA LEU A 424 -8.53 -28.30 5.03
C LEU A 424 -9.86 -29.03 5.20
N LYS A 425 -10.34 -29.70 4.14
CA LYS A 425 -11.51 -30.58 4.23
C LYS A 425 -11.31 -31.65 5.30
N SER A 426 -10.21 -32.41 5.22
CA SER A 426 -9.88 -33.46 6.19
C SER A 426 -9.81 -32.90 7.61
N LEU A 427 -9.13 -31.78 7.82
CA LEU A 427 -8.99 -31.09 9.12
C LEU A 427 -10.35 -30.79 9.76
N TRP A 428 -11.23 -30.06 9.07
CA TRP A 428 -12.49 -29.62 9.64
C TRP A 428 -13.47 -30.76 9.89
N TYR A 429 -13.46 -31.80 9.06
CA TYR A 429 -14.21 -33.03 9.34
C TYR A 429 -13.67 -33.76 10.57
N THR A 430 -12.34 -33.91 10.69
CA THR A 430 -11.71 -34.54 11.85
C THR A 430 -12.00 -33.74 13.12
N LEU A 431 -11.89 -32.41 13.09
CA LEU A 431 -12.24 -31.54 14.23
C LEU A 431 -13.72 -31.66 14.60
N HIS A 432 -14.63 -31.65 13.63
CA HIS A 432 -16.05 -31.83 13.89
C HIS A 432 -16.32 -33.18 14.56
N TYR A 433 -15.71 -34.25 14.07
CA TYR A 433 -15.85 -35.59 14.64
C TYR A 433 -15.29 -35.66 16.07
N ILE A 434 -14.10 -35.09 16.30
CA ILE A 434 -13.47 -35.01 17.62
C ILE A 434 -14.35 -34.23 18.60
N LEU A 435 -14.81 -33.04 18.23
CA LEU A 435 -15.63 -32.19 19.10
C LEU A 435 -16.99 -32.83 19.39
N TYR A 436 -17.63 -33.45 18.39
CA TYR A 436 -18.85 -34.22 18.58
C TYR A 436 -18.63 -35.40 19.54
N PHE A 437 -17.51 -36.12 19.39
CA PHE A 437 -17.15 -37.23 20.26
C PHE A 437 -16.91 -36.78 21.71
N ILE A 438 -16.18 -35.68 21.92
CA ILE A 438 -15.92 -35.09 23.25
C ILE A 438 -17.23 -34.73 23.96
N VAL A 439 -18.11 -33.96 23.29
CA VAL A 439 -19.40 -33.53 23.85
C VAL A 439 -20.27 -34.74 24.18
N TYR A 440 -20.21 -35.78 23.34
CA TYR A 440 -20.93 -37.02 23.56
C TYR A 440 -20.43 -37.81 24.78
N THR A 441 -19.11 -37.91 24.95
CA THR A 441 -18.51 -38.57 26.13
C THR A 441 -18.80 -37.81 27.43
N GLU A 442 -18.82 -36.47 27.40
CA GLU A 442 -19.20 -35.66 28.55
C GLU A 442 -20.64 -35.93 29.01
N ASP A 443 -21.58 -36.16 28.09
CA ASP A 443 -23.00 -36.44 28.40
C ASP A 443 -23.21 -37.84 29.02
N MET A 444 -22.28 -38.77 28.80
CA MET A 444 -22.26 -40.11 29.42
C MET A 444 -21.56 -40.11 30.79
N ASP A 445 -20.42 -39.44 30.93
CA ASP A 445 -19.69 -39.34 32.20
C ASP A 445 -20.39 -38.46 33.24
N GLN A 446 -21.19 -37.47 32.80
CA GLN A 446 -22.09 -36.70 33.66
C GLN A 446 -23.10 -37.58 34.43
N LYS A 447 -23.36 -38.81 33.96
CA LYS A 447 -24.22 -39.77 34.67
C LYS A 447 -23.47 -40.62 35.71
N LEU A 448 -22.13 -40.64 35.72
CA LEU A 448 -21.33 -41.59 36.49
C LEU A 448 -20.34 -40.95 37.48
N THR A 449 -19.71 -39.81 37.17
CA THR A 449 -18.73 -39.19 38.09
C THR A 449 -18.69 -37.66 38.01
N GLY A 450 -18.92 -37.00 39.15
CA GLY A 450 -19.05 -35.54 39.26
C GLY A 450 -17.74 -34.73 39.27
N ASN A 451 -16.70 -35.12 38.51
CA ASN A 451 -15.45 -34.37 38.44
C ASN A 451 -15.34 -33.58 37.13
N LYS A 452 -15.25 -32.25 37.25
CA LYS A 452 -15.38 -31.29 36.15
C LYS A 452 -14.01 -30.95 35.55
N GLY A 453 -13.68 -31.55 34.42
CA GLY A 453 -12.68 -31.05 33.49
C GLY A 453 -13.19 -31.26 32.06
N PRO A 454 -13.00 -30.30 31.13
CA PRO A 454 -13.35 -30.52 29.73
C PRO A 454 -12.53 -31.70 29.20
N LEU A 455 -13.18 -32.66 28.55
CA LEU A 455 -12.51 -33.82 27.94
C LEU A 455 -11.70 -33.32 26.74
N VAL A 456 -10.37 -33.43 26.82
CA VAL A 456 -9.46 -32.94 25.77
C VAL A 456 -9.06 -34.11 24.89
N TYR A 457 -9.21 -33.98 23.58
CA TYR A 457 -8.71 -34.98 22.65
C TYR A 457 -7.18 -34.92 22.52
N THR A 458 -6.52 -35.95 23.06
CA THR A 458 -5.05 -36.05 23.13
C THR A 458 -4.41 -36.72 21.90
N GLY A 459 -5.21 -37.16 20.92
CA GLY A 459 -4.74 -37.81 19.70
C GLY A 459 -4.52 -39.32 19.81
N ILE A 460 -4.55 -40.03 18.67
CA ILE A 460 -4.33 -41.49 18.62
C ILE A 460 -2.96 -41.89 19.17
N LYS A 461 -1.93 -41.04 19.03
CA LYS A 461 -0.61 -41.29 19.63
C LYS A 461 -0.68 -41.49 21.13
N SER A 462 -1.49 -40.68 21.84
CA SER A 462 -1.66 -40.81 23.28
C SER A 462 -2.45 -42.08 23.64
N ILE A 463 -3.49 -42.40 22.87
CA ILE A 463 -4.37 -43.57 23.08
C ILE A 463 -3.59 -44.88 22.94
N VAL A 464 -2.73 -44.98 21.93
CA VAL A 464 -1.89 -46.17 21.70
C VAL A 464 -0.75 -46.26 22.72
N LYS A 465 -0.20 -45.15 23.21
CA LYS A 465 0.82 -45.20 24.27
C LYS A 465 0.25 -45.68 25.60
N SER A 466 -1.02 -45.41 25.90
CA SER A 466 -1.66 -45.93 27.12
C SER A 466 -1.93 -47.44 27.09
N SER A 467 -1.94 -48.09 25.91
CA SER A 467 -2.16 -49.54 25.81
C SER A 467 -0.90 -50.39 26.03
N LEU A 468 0.27 -49.76 26.26
CA LEU A 468 1.54 -50.46 26.50
C LEU A 468 1.51 -51.15 27.89
N GLY A 469 0.88 -52.32 27.98
CA GLY A 469 0.76 -53.11 29.21
C GLY A 469 -0.60 -53.79 29.43
N THR A 470 -1.60 -53.55 28.58
CA THR A 470 -2.90 -54.24 28.63
C THR A 470 -2.83 -55.59 27.91
N THR A 471 -3.58 -56.61 28.37
CA THR A 471 -3.58 -57.96 27.75
C THR A 471 -4.09 -57.91 26.30
N GLU A 472 -3.21 -58.23 25.34
CA GLU A 472 -3.57 -58.37 23.92
C GLU A 472 -4.53 -59.56 23.72
N ASN A 473 -5.74 -59.29 23.23
CA ASN A 473 -6.66 -60.34 22.80
C ASN A 473 -6.43 -60.63 21.30
N LEU A 474 -5.97 -61.85 21.01
CA LEU A 474 -5.75 -62.34 19.64
C LEU A 474 -7.03 -62.97 19.10
N ARG A 475 -7.49 -62.51 17.94
CA ARG A 475 -8.58 -63.17 17.19
C ARG A 475 -8.01 -63.81 15.93
N HIS A 476 -8.14 -65.13 15.84
CA HIS A 476 -7.94 -65.87 14.60
C HIS A 476 -9.26 -65.89 13.82
N SER A 477 -9.28 -65.33 12.61
CA SER A 477 -10.48 -65.38 11.77
C SER A 477 -10.52 -66.69 10.99
N ARG A 478 -11.25 -67.69 11.51
CA ARG A 478 -11.65 -68.89 10.76
C ARG A 478 -13.03 -68.66 10.17
N SER A 479 -13.11 -68.15 8.94
CA SER A 479 -14.37 -68.14 8.19
C SER A 479 -14.49 -69.42 7.34
N GLY A 480 -15.68 -70.00 7.29
CA GLY A 480 -15.93 -71.34 6.75
C GLY A 480 -15.72 -71.47 5.23
N SER A 481 -15.28 -72.68 4.86
CA SER A 481 -15.00 -73.22 3.52
C SER A 481 -13.60 -72.93 2.95
N ASP A 482 -12.74 -73.94 3.13
CA ASP A 482 -11.44 -74.26 2.49
C ASP A 482 -10.31 -73.21 2.45
N ARG A 483 -9.30 -73.49 3.27
CA ARG A 483 -7.87 -73.07 3.18
C ARG A 483 -7.60 -71.56 3.04
N GLN A 484 -7.86 -70.81 4.12
CA GLN A 484 -7.34 -69.45 4.28
C GLN A 484 -6.39 -69.42 5.50
N ALA A 485 -5.16 -68.93 5.31
CA ALA A 485 -4.17 -68.73 6.39
C ALA A 485 -4.75 -68.00 7.60
N ASP A 486 -4.25 -68.36 8.79
CA ASP A 486 -4.54 -67.68 10.05
C ASP A 486 -3.98 -66.23 10.03
N ILE A 487 -4.74 -65.30 9.47
CA ILE A 487 -4.44 -63.86 9.58
C ILE A 487 -4.77 -63.41 11.01
N ILE A 488 -3.75 -62.89 11.70
CA ILE A 488 -3.84 -62.43 13.09
C ILE A 488 -4.44 -61.02 13.14
N GLN A 489 -5.45 -60.83 13.99
CA GLN A 489 -6.00 -59.50 14.31
C GLN A 489 -5.84 -59.20 15.81
N TYR A 490 -5.47 -57.95 16.12
CA TYR A 490 -5.27 -57.45 17.47
C TYR A 490 -6.45 -56.61 17.92
N LEU A 491 -6.90 -56.82 19.16
CA LEU A 491 -8.06 -56.14 19.74
C LEU A 491 -7.74 -55.59 21.14
N SER A 492 -8.13 -54.34 21.37
CA SER A 492 -8.15 -53.69 22.69
C SER A 492 -9.18 -52.55 22.69
N GLU A 493 -9.58 -52.06 23.86
CA GLU A 493 -10.49 -50.89 23.97
C GLU A 493 -9.88 -49.65 23.30
N GLU A 494 -8.57 -49.44 23.48
CA GLU A 494 -7.82 -48.34 22.88
C GLU A 494 -7.78 -48.44 21.35
N ARG A 495 -7.63 -49.65 20.81
CA ARG A 495 -7.70 -49.91 19.35
C ARG A 495 -9.10 -49.69 18.81
N SER A 496 -10.14 -50.14 19.52
CA SER A 496 -11.54 -49.89 19.15
C SER A 496 -11.85 -48.39 19.11
N LEU A 497 -11.35 -47.64 20.10
CA LEU A 497 -11.45 -46.18 20.12
C LEU A 497 -10.70 -45.54 18.94
N ALA A 498 -9.48 -45.98 18.63
CA ALA A 498 -8.72 -45.50 17.48
C ALA A 498 -9.43 -45.80 16.15
N LEU A 499 -10.03 -46.98 15.99
CA LEU A 499 -10.83 -47.37 14.82
C LEU A 499 -12.09 -46.52 14.69
N GLN A 500 -12.76 -46.21 15.80
CA GLN A 500 -13.90 -45.30 15.83
C GLN A 500 -13.49 -43.88 15.38
N LEU A 501 -12.36 -43.37 15.90
CA LEU A 501 -11.81 -42.06 15.50
C LEU A 501 -11.40 -42.00 14.02
N CYS A 502 -10.94 -43.11 13.46
CA CYS A 502 -10.67 -43.21 12.02
C CYS A 502 -11.95 -43.32 11.16
N GLY A 503 -13.11 -43.50 11.79
CA GLY A 503 -14.42 -43.59 11.15
C GLY A 503 -14.79 -44.99 10.61
N TRP A 504 -13.96 -46.02 10.84
CA TRP A 504 -14.21 -47.37 10.34
C TRP A 504 -15.39 -48.07 11.01
N ILE A 505 -15.66 -47.74 12.27
CA ILE A 505 -16.67 -48.42 13.09
C ILE A 505 -17.61 -47.38 13.70
N LYS A 506 -18.92 -47.66 13.66
CA LYS A 506 -19.92 -46.89 14.40
C LYS A 506 -20.17 -47.56 15.75
N LYS A 507 -20.34 -46.73 16.79
CA LYS A 507 -20.74 -47.02 18.17
C LYS A 507 -21.02 -48.51 18.53
N GLY A 508 -20.19 -49.07 19.43
CA GLY A 508 -20.42 -50.37 20.07
C GLY A 508 -19.17 -51.25 20.07
N THR A 509 -19.18 -52.35 20.82
CA THR A 509 -18.13 -53.39 20.80
C THR A 509 -18.18 -54.26 19.54
N ASP A 510 -19.26 -54.16 18.76
CA ASP A 510 -19.38 -54.84 17.48
C ASP A 510 -18.61 -54.09 16.40
N LEU A 511 -17.60 -54.75 15.83
CA LEU A 511 -16.74 -54.26 14.75
C LEU A 511 -17.50 -54.25 13.41
N ASP A 512 -18.68 -53.61 13.34
CA ASP A 512 -19.45 -53.52 12.11
C ASP A 512 -18.99 -52.33 11.24
N VAL A 513 -18.37 -52.66 10.10
CA VAL A 513 -17.82 -51.70 9.12
C VAL A 513 -18.80 -51.40 7.99
N GLU A 514 -19.88 -52.18 7.86
CA GLU A 514 -20.84 -52.05 6.75
C GLU A 514 -21.48 -50.65 6.63
N PRO A 515 -21.81 -49.93 7.73
CA PRO A 515 -22.33 -48.56 7.63
C PRO A 515 -21.33 -47.57 7.01
N PHE A 516 -20.03 -47.80 7.22
CA PHE A 516 -18.97 -46.96 6.67
C PHE A 516 -18.75 -47.27 5.18
N LEU A 517 -18.75 -48.55 4.80
CA LEU A 517 -18.69 -48.97 3.40
C LEU A 517 -19.84 -48.38 2.57
N ASN A 518 -21.07 -48.41 3.11
CA ASN A 518 -22.23 -47.83 2.45
C ASN A 518 -22.12 -46.30 2.27
N SER A 519 -21.47 -45.59 3.20
CA SER A 519 -21.23 -44.14 3.04
C SER A 519 -20.23 -43.84 1.92
N LEU A 520 -19.16 -44.64 1.79
CA LEU A 520 -18.19 -44.49 0.71
C LEU A 520 -18.80 -44.84 -0.66
N GLU A 521 -19.64 -45.87 -0.74
CA GLU A 521 -20.40 -46.20 -1.96
C GLU A 521 -21.33 -45.04 -2.39
N GLN A 522 -21.96 -44.34 -1.43
CA GLN A 522 -22.80 -43.17 -1.71
C GLN A 522 -22.00 -41.96 -2.19
N GLU A 523 -20.78 -41.76 -1.66
CA GLU A 523 -19.86 -40.71 -2.10
C GLU A 523 -19.19 -41.03 -3.46
N GLY A 524 -19.23 -42.29 -3.89
CA GLY A 524 -18.66 -42.77 -5.15
C GLY A 524 -17.18 -43.18 -5.06
N ASP A 525 -16.65 -43.33 -3.85
CA ASP A 525 -15.26 -43.73 -3.57
C ASP A 525 -15.13 -45.27 -3.54
N TRP A 526 -15.34 -45.91 -4.69
CA TRP A 526 -15.42 -47.37 -4.82
C TRP A 526 -14.13 -48.10 -4.42
N GLU A 527 -12.97 -47.56 -4.80
CA GLU A 527 -11.65 -48.15 -4.54
C GLU A 527 -11.34 -48.20 -3.06
N ARG A 528 -11.63 -47.09 -2.36
CA ARG A 528 -11.45 -46.97 -0.91
C ARG A 528 -12.40 -47.92 -0.19
N ALA A 529 -13.68 -47.97 -0.59
CA ALA A 529 -14.66 -48.89 -0.01
C ALA A 529 -14.24 -50.36 -0.19
N ALA A 530 -13.79 -50.74 -1.38
CA ALA A 530 -13.33 -52.10 -1.67
C ALA A 530 -12.08 -52.48 -0.87
N ALA A 531 -11.12 -51.57 -0.73
CA ALA A 531 -9.93 -51.78 0.09
C ALA A 531 -10.27 -51.96 1.56
N VAL A 532 -11.14 -51.11 2.12
CA VAL A 532 -11.59 -51.23 3.51
C VAL A 532 -12.35 -52.54 3.75
N ALA A 533 -13.22 -52.97 2.82
CA ALA A 533 -13.89 -54.27 2.91
C ALA A 533 -12.88 -55.44 2.92
N LEU A 534 -11.85 -55.35 2.06
CA LEU A 534 -10.77 -56.34 2.00
C LEU A 534 -9.94 -56.39 3.29
N PHE A 535 -9.59 -55.25 3.87
CA PHE A 535 -8.90 -55.16 5.16
C PHE A 535 -9.76 -55.66 6.33
N ASN A 536 -11.07 -55.78 6.11
CA ASN A 536 -11.99 -56.44 7.03
C ASN A 536 -12.16 -57.95 6.77
N LEU A 537 -11.33 -58.52 5.90
CA LEU A 537 -11.31 -59.92 5.49
C LEU A 537 -12.58 -60.36 4.73
N ASP A 538 -13.35 -59.43 4.19
CA ASP A 538 -14.52 -59.73 3.35
C ASP A 538 -14.21 -59.53 1.86
N ILE A 539 -13.50 -60.51 1.29
CA ILE A 539 -13.13 -60.51 -0.13
C ILE A 539 -14.39 -60.49 -1.02
N ARG A 540 -15.47 -61.16 -0.61
CA ARG A 540 -16.71 -61.23 -1.39
C ARG A 540 -17.37 -59.86 -1.48
N ARG A 541 -17.45 -59.13 -0.36
CA ARG A 541 -17.97 -57.77 -0.34
C ARG A 541 -17.08 -56.82 -1.16
N ALA A 542 -15.75 -56.94 -1.06
CA ALA A 542 -14.83 -56.15 -1.87
C ALA A 542 -15.07 -56.33 -3.39
N ILE A 543 -15.23 -57.57 -3.85
CA ILE A 543 -15.55 -57.88 -5.27
C ILE A 543 -16.90 -57.27 -5.68
N GLN A 544 -17.92 -57.35 -4.81
CA GLN A 544 -19.23 -56.74 -5.09
C GLN A 544 -19.15 -55.22 -5.24
N ILE A 545 -18.36 -54.54 -4.39
CA ILE A 545 -18.15 -53.09 -4.46
C ILE A 545 -17.48 -52.71 -5.78
N LEU A 546 -16.40 -53.41 -6.15
CA LEU A 546 -15.66 -53.15 -7.38
C LEU A 546 -16.54 -53.34 -8.63
N ASN A 547 -17.33 -54.42 -8.68
CA ASN A 547 -18.24 -54.69 -9.80
C ASN A 547 -19.35 -53.63 -9.90
N LYS A 548 -19.90 -53.16 -8.77
CA LYS A 548 -20.86 -52.04 -8.75
C LYS A 548 -20.23 -50.74 -9.27
N GLY A 549 -19.03 -50.42 -8.79
CA GLY A 549 -18.29 -49.23 -9.23
C GLY A 549 -17.95 -49.26 -10.72
N ALA A 550 -17.52 -50.42 -11.23
CA ALA A 550 -17.24 -50.61 -12.65
C ALA A 550 -18.48 -50.53 -13.55
N SER A 551 -19.66 -50.88 -13.02
CA SER A 551 -20.94 -50.76 -13.72
C SER A 551 -21.56 -49.36 -13.64
N SER A 552 -20.97 -48.45 -12.87
CA SER A 552 -21.43 -47.06 -12.72
C SER A 552 -21.01 -46.21 -13.94
N GLY A 553 -21.72 -45.11 -14.22
CA GLY A 553 -21.48 -44.25 -15.41
C GLY A 553 -20.09 -43.58 -15.48
N LYS A 554 -19.27 -43.69 -14.43
CA LYS A 554 -17.85 -43.27 -14.37
C LYS A 554 -16.89 -44.47 -14.16
N GLY A 555 -17.29 -45.68 -14.54
CA GLY A 555 -16.56 -46.90 -14.21
C GLY A 555 -15.15 -46.95 -14.80
N ASP A 556 -14.15 -47.10 -13.93
CA ASP A 556 -12.77 -47.41 -14.33
C ASP A 556 -12.65 -48.91 -14.64
N LEU A 557 -12.12 -49.23 -15.83
CA LEU A 557 -11.81 -50.61 -16.26
C LEU A 557 -10.88 -51.33 -15.28
N ASN A 558 -10.03 -50.58 -14.57
CA ASN A 558 -9.13 -51.13 -13.56
C ASN A 558 -9.90 -51.82 -12.41
N LEU A 559 -11.12 -51.37 -12.07
CA LEU A 559 -11.93 -51.97 -11.01
C LEU A 559 -12.33 -53.41 -11.34
N ASN A 560 -12.72 -53.68 -12.59
CA ASN A 560 -13.05 -55.02 -13.06
C ASN A 560 -11.82 -55.93 -13.09
N VAL A 561 -10.67 -55.40 -13.50
CA VAL A 561 -9.40 -56.15 -13.51
C VAL A 561 -9.03 -56.58 -12.10
N VAL A 562 -9.14 -55.67 -11.12
CA VAL A 562 -8.88 -56.00 -9.72
C VAL A 562 -9.92 -56.96 -9.16
N ALA A 563 -11.21 -56.81 -9.47
CA ALA A 563 -12.27 -57.73 -9.05
C ALA A 563 -12.02 -59.17 -9.55
N MET A 564 -11.57 -59.32 -10.81
CA MET A 564 -11.18 -60.61 -11.38
C MET A 564 -9.92 -61.17 -10.71
N ALA A 565 -8.93 -60.33 -10.39
CA ALA A 565 -7.74 -60.79 -9.69
C ALA A 565 -8.07 -61.28 -8.26
N LEU A 566 -8.97 -60.60 -7.54
CA LEU A 566 -9.41 -60.98 -6.19
C LEU A 566 -10.18 -62.31 -6.17
N SER A 567 -10.97 -62.61 -7.21
CA SER A 567 -11.71 -63.88 -7.28
C SER A 567 -10.78 -65.09 -7.48
N GLY A 568 -9.60 -64.88 -8.06
CA GLY A 568 -8.54 -65.89 -8.22
C GLY A 568 -7.54 -65.97 -7.07
N TYR A 569 -7.77 -65.28 -5.95
CA TYR A 569 -6.85 -65.28 -4.81
C TYR A 569 -6.67 -66.70 -4.24
N THR A 570 -5.41 -67.10 -4.04
CA THR A 570 -5.03 -68.35 -3.38
C THR A 570 -3.93 -68.08 -2.36
N ASP A 571 -3.93 -68.84 -1.28
CA ASP A 571 -2.98 -68.67 -0.16
C ASP A 571 -1.57 -69.20 -0.47
N GLU A 572 -1.37 -69.80 -1.65
CA GLU A 572 -0.10 -70.39 -2.05
C GLU A 572 1.00 -69.32 -2.21
N LYS A 573 2.11 -69.50 -1.47
CA LYS A 573 3.24 -68.55 -1.42
C LYS A 573 4.01 -68.40 -2.74
N ASN A 574 4.00 -69.44 -3.58
CA ASN A 574 4.72 -69.49 -4.86
C ASN A 574 3.76 -69.61 -6.05
N SER A 575 2.61 -68.95 -6.01
CA SER A 575 1.64 -68.99 -7.09
C SER A 575 1.97 -67.99 -8.20
N LEU A 576 1.72 -68.38 -9.45
CA LEU A 576 1.69 -67.49 -10.63
C LEU A 576 0.84 -66.23 -10.38
N TRP A 577 -0.19 -66.36 -9.54
CA TRP A 577 -1.04 -65.25 -9.11
C TRP A 577 -0.25 -64.13 -8.42
N ARG A 578 0.69 -64.43 -7.51
CA ARG A 578 1.48 -63.39 -6.81
C ARG A 578 2.41 -62.63 -7.76
N GLU A 579 2.98 -63.31 -8.75
CA GLU A 579 3.83 -62.69 -9.78
C GLU A 579 3.00 -61.76 -10.69
N MET A 580 1.81 -62.21 -11.09
CA MET A 580 0.85 -61.38 -11.84
C MET A 580 0.39 -60.16 -11.03
N CYS A 581 0.04 -60.32 -9.76
CA CYS A 581 -0.36 -59.21 -8.89
C CYS A 581 0.77 -58.19 -8.67
N SER A 582 2.02 -58.65 -8.60
CA SER A 582 3.19 -57.75 -8.50
C SER A 582 3.35 -56.90 -9.77
N THR A 583 3.08 -57.47 -10.94
CA THR A 583 3.10 -56.75 -12.23
C THR A 583 1.93 -55.78 -12.36
N LEU A 584 0.72 -56.22 -11.99
CA LEU A 584 -0.49 -55.38 -12.02
C LEU A 584 -0.39 -54.19 -11.07
N ARG A 585 0.23 -54.36 -9.89
CA ARG A 585 0.47 -53.26 -8.95
C ARG A 585 1.28 -52.12 -9.56
N LEU A 586 2.23 -52.41 -10.45
CA LEU A 586 3.03 -51.38 -11.15
C LEU A 586 2.24 -50.64 -12.25
N GLN A 587 1.12 -51.21 -12.70
CA GLN A 587 0.28 -50.65 -13.76
C GLN A 587 -0.92 -49.85 -13.22
N LEU A 588 -1.21 -49.97 -11.92
CA LEU A 588 -2.31 -49.28 -11.27
C LEU A 588 -1.88 -47.90 -10.75
N ASN A 589 -2.70 -46.89 -11.05
CA ASN A 589 -2.48 -45.53 -10.58
C ASN A 589 -3.18 -45.23 -9.24
N ASN A 590 -4.23 -45.99 -8.89
CA ASN A 590 -5.00 -45.76 -7.67
C ASN A 590 -4.32 -46.44 -6.45
N PRO A 591 -3.99 -45.68 -5.39
CA PRO A 591 -3.25 -46.20 -4.24
C PRO A 591 -4.02 -47.25 -3.43
N TYR A 592 -5.36 -47.17 -3.37
CA TYR A 592 -6.16 -48.16 -2.65
C TYR A 592 -6.15 -49.52 -3.35
N LEU A 593 -6.21 -49.54 -4.68
CA LEU A 593 -6.10 -50.77 -5.46
C LEU A 593 -4.71 -51.41 -5.31
N CYS A 594 -3.65 -50.59 -5.31
CA CYS A 594 -2.29 -51.05 -5.01
C CYS A 594 -2.18 -51.63 -3.60
N ALA A 595 -2.78 -50.97 -2.60
CA ALA A 595 -2.79 -51.42 -1.22
C ALA A 595 -3.54 -52.75 -1.05
N MET A 596 -4.59 -53.02 -1.84
CA MET A 596 -5.27 -54.32 -1.84
C MET A 596 -4.35 -55.46 -2.24
N PHE A 597 -3.58 -55.30 -3.33
CA PHE A 597 -2.60 -56.31 -3.74
C PHE A 597 -1.42 -56.40 -2.76
N ALA A 598 -0.96 -55.27 -2.23
CA ALA A 598 0.08 -55.27 -1.21
C ALA A 598 -0.35 -56.08 0.01
N PHE A 599 -1.60 -55.92 0.48
CA PHE A 599 -2.13 -56.68 1.61
C PHE A 599 -2.16 -58.19 1.34
N LEU A 600 -2.68 -58.61 0.19
CA LEU A 600 -2.80 -60.04 -0.15
C LEU A 600 -1.47 -60.73 -0.46
N THR A 601 -0.45 -59.97 -0.85
CA THR A 601 0.89 -60.50 -1.15
C THR A 601 1.85 -60.44 0.03
N SER A 602 1.53 -59.67 1.08
CA SER A 602 2.36 -59.48 2.27
C SER A 602 2.35 -60.69 3.20
N GLU A 603 3.44 -60.86 3.95
CA GLU A 603 3.50 -61.83 5.05
C GLU A 603 2.90 -61.23 6.34
N SER A 604 2.37 -62.08 7.21
CA SER A 604 1.80 -61.68 8.50
C SER A 604 2.82 -60.90 9.35
N GLY A 605 2.50 -59.65 9.68
CA GLY A 605 3.36 -58.76 10.46
C GLY A 605 4.32 -57.89 9.64
N SER A 606 4.32 -58.00 8.31
CA SER A 606 5.14 -57.19 7.37
C SER A 606 4.25 -56.50 6.34
N TYR A 607 3.57 -55.43 6.75
CA TYR A 607 2.57 -54.71 5.93
C TYR A 607 3.05 -53.37 5.37
N ASP A 608 4.36 -53.20 5.17
CA ASP A 608 4.95 -51.92 4.74
C ASP A 608 4.35 -51.39 3.43
N GLY A 609 3.99 -52.30 2.51
CA GLY A 609 3.36 -51.95 1.23
C GLY A 609 1.96 -51.36 1.34
N VAL A 610 1.29 -51.47 2.49
CA VAL A 610 0.01 -50.81 2.81
C VAL A 610 0.25 -49.59 3.69
N LEU A 611 1.12 -49.75 4.70
CA LEU A 611 1.36 -48.74 5.74
C LEU A 611 2.12 -47.51 5.24
N TYR A 612 2.93 -47.60 4.19
CA TYR A 612 3.74 -46.49 3.66
C TYR A 612 3.39 -46.11 2.21
N GLU A 613 2.21 -46.50 1.74
CA GLU A 613 1.70 -46.05 0.43
C GLU A 613 1.23 -44.58 0.55
N ASN A 614 1.96 -43.65 -0.08
CA ASN A 614 1.90 -42.21 0.20
C ASN A 614 0.53 -41.55 -0.03
N ASN A 615 -0.32 -42.14 -0.89
CA ASN A 615 -1.62 -41.56 -1.28
C ASN A 615 -2.82 -42.28 -0.63
N VAL A 616 -2.59 -43.22 0.29
CA VAL A 616 -3.66 -43.78 1.13
C VAL A 616 -3.91 -42.82 2.29
N ALA A 617 -5.19 -42.54 2.60
CA ALA A 617 -5.54 -41.60 3.65
C ALA A 617 -4.96 -42.02 5.01
N VAL A 618 -4.48 -41.05 5.78
CA VAL A 618 -3.81 -41.31 7.07
C VAL A 618 -4.71 -42.11 8.01
N ARG A 619 -6.02 -41.78 8.04
CA ARG A 619 -7.01 -42.49 8.84
C ARG A 619 -7.12 -43.99 8.51
N ASP A 620 -7.00 -44.37 7.25
CA ASP A 620 -7.12 -45.77 6.83
C ASP A 620 -5.82 -46.53 7.12
N ARG A 621 -4.66 -45.88 6.95
CA ARG A 621 -3.35 -46.43 7.36
C ARG A 621 -3.30 -46.71 8.86
N VAL A 622 -3.82 -45.77 9.66
CA VAL A 622 -3.89 -45.89 11.13
C VAL A 622 -4.87 -46.98 11.54
N ALA A 623 -6.07 -47.02 10.96
CA ALA A 623 -7.05 -48.06 11.24
C ALA A 623 -6.52 -49.46 10.88
N PHE A 624 -5.87 -49.59 9.73
CA PHE A 624 -5.21 -50.82 9.31
C PHE A 624 -4.12 -51.24 10.31
N ALA A 625 -3.25 -50.30 10.72
CA ALA A 625 -2.20 -50.54 11.70
C ALA A 625 -2.77 -51.03 13.04
N CYS A 626 -3.84 -50.39 13.54
CA CYS A 626 -4.50 -50.79 14.79
C CYS A 626 -4.99 -52.24 14.76
N LYS A 627 -5.39 -52.74 13.59
CA LYS A 627 -5.95 -54.08 13.43
C LYS A 627 -4.90 -55.19 13.27
N PHE A 628 -3.79 -54.91 12.60
CA PHE A 628 -2.84 -55.94 12.14
C PHE A 628 -1.43 -55.86 12.75
N LEU A 629 -1.08 -54.77 13.44
CA LEU A 629 0.22 -54.65 14.11
C LEU A 629 0.13 -54.98 15.60
N ASN A 630 1.15 -55.69 16.11
CA ASN A 630 1.35 -55.85 17.56
C ASN A 630 1.67 -54.52 18.23
N ASP A 631 1.58 -54.43 19.55
CA ASP A 631 1.75 -53.18 20.30
C ASP A 631 3.08 -52.46 20.01
N ALA A 632 4.19 -53.21 19.92
CA ALA A 632 5.52 -52.63 19.69
C ALA A 632 5.65 -52.04 18.28
N GLN A 633 5.15 -52.76 17.26
CA GLN A 633 5.12 -52.30 15.88
C GLN A 633 4.15 -51.13 15.70
N LEU A 634 2.97 -51.19 16.31
CA LEU A 634 1.96 -50.14 16.25
C LEU A 634 2.48 -48.83 16.84
N ASN A 635 3.08 -48.88 18.04
CA ASN A 635 3.63 -47.68 18.67
C ASN A 635 4.77 -47.07 17.82
N ARG A 636 5.69 -47.90 17.31
CA ARG A 636 6.77 -47.44 16.41
C ARG A 636 6.20 -46.79 15.13
N PHE A 637 5.17 -47.40 14.53
CA PHE A 637 4.52 -46.88 13.34
C PHE A 637 3.84 -45.52 13.61
N ILE A 638 3.04 -45.42 14.68
CA ILE A 638 2.34 -44.18 15.05
C ILE A 638 3.32 -43.06 15.38
N GLU A 639 4.41 -43.35 16.11
CA GLU A 639 5.45 -42.37 16.43
C GLU A 639 6.14 -41.86 15.15
N LYS A 640 6.51 -42.78 14.24
CA LYS A 640 7.12 -42.43 12.95
C LYS A 640 6.18 -41.59 12.09
N LEU A 641 4.94 -42.04 11.92
CA LEU A 641 3.93 -41.34 11.12
C LEU A 641 3.63 -39.96 11.71
N THR A 642 3.54 -39.84 13.04
CA THR A 642 3.33 -38.53 13.69
C THR A 642 4.45 -37.57 13.32
N ASN A 643 5.72 -38.01 13.38
CA ASN A 643 6.86 -37.15 13.03
C ASN A 643 6.87 -36.79 11.54
N GLU A 644 6.59 -37.74 10.64
CA GLU A 644 6.45 -37.48 9.20
C GLU A 644 5.37 -36.41 8.92
N MET A 645 4.22 -36.51 9.60
CA MET A 645 3.12 -35.55 9.45
C MET A 645 3.47 -34.17 9.99
N LYS A 646 4.18 -34.11 11.14
CA LYS A 646 4.68 -32.86 11.72
C LYS A 646 5.66 -32.17 10.78
N GLU A 647 6.71 -32.88 10.33
CA GLU A 647 7.73 -32.33 9.42
C GLU A 647 7.11 -31.87 8.09
N ALA A 648 6.11 -32.58 7.57
CA ALA A 648 5.39 -32.18 6.37
C ALA A 648 4.41 -31.01 6.59
N GLY A 649 4.02 -30.71 7.83
CA GLY A 649 2.93 -29.77 8.13
C GLY A 649 1.59 -30.22 7.54
N ASN A 650 1.33 -31.54 7.47
CA ASN A 650 0.12 -32.08 6.86
C ASN A 650 -1.02 -32.17 7.89
N LEU A 651 -2.10 -31.43 7.65
CA LEU A 651 -3.19 -31.25 8.62
C LEU A 651 -3.96 -32.54 8.97
N GLU A 652 -3.87 -33.61 8.16
CA GLU A 652 -4.43 -34.92 8.58
C GLU A 652 -3.77 -35.47 9.85
N GLY A 653 -2.56 -35.01 10.15
CA GLY A 653 -1.80 -35.37 11.35
C GLY A 653 -2.50 -34.97 12.65
N ILE A 654 -3.49 -34.09 12.61
CA ILE A 654 -4.27 -33.69 13.79
C ILE A 654 -4.97 -34.89 14.45
N LEU A 655 -5.29 -35.93 13.68
CA LEU A 655 -5.84 -37.19 14.16
C LEU A 655 -4.84 -37.92 15.09
N LEU A 656 -3.55 -37.79 14.81
CA LEU A 656 -2.48 -38.45 15.57
C LEU A 656 -2.05 -37.62 16.77
N THR A 657 -1.84 -36.32 16.55
CA THR A 657 -1.30 -35.40 17.56
C THR A 657 -2.35 -34.91 18.56
N GLY A 658 -3.62 -34.88 18.13
CA GLY A 658 -4.67 -34.13 18.82
C GLY A 658 -4.35 -32.64 18.90
N LEU A 659 -5.14 -31.92 19.70
CA LEU A 659 -4.92 -30.49 20.00
C LEU A 659 -3.99 -30.34 21.21
N THR A 660 -2.84 -31.02 21.14
CA THR A 660 -1.80 -31.04 22.19
C THR A 660 -0.56 -30.27 21.74
N LYS A 661 0.53 -30.29 22.51
CA LYS A 661 1.81 -29.69 22.10
C LYS A 661 2.35 -30.27 20.78
N ASP A 662 2.21 -31.57 20.54
CA ASP A 662 2.55 -32.18 19.24
C ASP A 662 1.68 -31.59 18.10
N GLY A 663 0.44 -31.20 18.41
CA GLY A 663 -0.46 -30.54 17.47
C GLY A 663 -0.07 -29.08 17.19
N VAL A 664 0.53 -28.39 18.16
CA VAL A 664 1.14 -27.07 17.95
C VAL A 664 2.35 -27.19 17.01
N ASP A 665 3.21 -28.18 17.21
CA ASP A 665 4.38 -28.41 16.34
C ASP A 665 3.95 -28.73 14.89
N LEU A 666 2.87 -29.51 14.73
CA LEU A 666 2.26 -29.77 13.42
C LEU A 666 1.77 -28.46 12.76
N MET A 667 1.05 -27.64 13.54
CA MET A 667 0.47 -26.41 13.04
C MET A 667 1.53 -25.34 12.74
N GLU A 668 2.64 -25.31 13.50
CA GLU A 668 3.80 -24.47 13.21
C GLU A 668 4.38 -24.79 11.84
N SER A 669 4.67 -26.07 11.58
CA SER A 669 5.19 -26.51 10.27
C SER A 669 4.21 -26.21 9.13
N TYR A 670 2.90 -26.26 9.38
CA TYR A 670 1.88 -25.85 8.41
C TYR A 670 1.90 -24.34 8.15
N VAL A 671 1.94 -23.52 9.21
CA VAL A 671 1.97 -22.05 9.11
C VAL A 671 3.26 -21.58 8.46
N ASP A 672 4.41 -22.17 8.77
CA ASP A 672 5.70 -21.81 8.18
C ASP A 672 5.75 -22.06 6.67
N ARG A 673 5.00 -23.06 6.18
CA ARG A 673 4.91 -23.39 4.75
C ARG A 673 3.84 -22.60 4.00
N THR A 674 2.74 -22.26 4.66
CA THR A 674 1.55 -21.70 3.99
C THR A 674 1.26 -20.24 4.33
N GLY A 675 1.67 -19.76 5.51
CA GLY A 675 1.28 -18.47 6.07
C GLY A 675 -0.17 -18.41 6.58
N ASP A 676 -0.93 -19.52 6.61
CA ASP A 676 -2.34 -19.55 7.00
C ASP A 676 -2.54 -19.50 8.53
N VAL A 677 -2.26 -18.32 9.09
CA VAL A 677 -2.47 -18.02 10.53
C VAL A 677 -3.95 -18.03 10.91
N GLN A 678 -4.87 -17.83 9.96
CA GLN A 678 -6.31 -17.85 10.19
C GLN A 678 -6.78 -19.26 10.58
N THR A 679 -6.45 -20.27 9.77
CA THR A 679 -6.82 -21.67 10.05
C THR A 679 -6.20 -22.14 11.36
N ALA A 680 -4.90 -21.85 11.57
CA ALA A 680 -4.20 -22.20 12.80
C ALA A 680 -4.89 -21.60 14.04
N SER A 681 -5.26 -20.32 13.99
CA SER A 681 -5.93 -19.61 15.09
C SER A 681 -7.27 -20.25 15.46
N TYR A 682 -8.13 -20.53 14.47
CA TYR A 682 -9.44 -21.13 14.74
C TYR A 682 -9.33 -22.58 15.20
N CYS A 683 -8.46 -23.37 14.57
CA CYS A 683 -8.24 -24.77 14.96
C CYS A 683 -7.78 -24.87 16.42
N MET A 684 -6.79 -24.06 16.82
CA MET A 684 -6.31 -24.06 18.20
C MET A 684 -7.37 -23.56 19.18
N LEU A 685 -8.15 -22.54 18.82
CA LEU A 685 -9.21 -22.01 19.70
C LEU A 685 -10.34 -23.02 19.97
N GLN A 686 -10.79 -23.79 18.98
CA GLN A 686 -12.03 -24.58 19.10
C GLN A 686 -11.95 -25.79 20.03
N GLY A 687 -10.77 -26.33 20.36
CA GLY A 687 -10.68 -27.55 21.16
C GLY A 687 -9.39 -27.76 21.95
N SER A 688 -8.47 -26.80 21.97
CA SER A 688 -7.22 -26.94 22.72
C SER A 688 -7.44 -26.70 24.22
N PRO A 689 -6.74 -27.43 25.09
CA PRO A 689 -6.75 -27.15 26.52
C PRO A 689 -6.07 -25.82 26.85
N SER A 690 -6.38 -25.29 28.04
CA SER A 690 -5.96 -23.95 28.44
C SER A 690 -4.45 -23.73 28.51
N ASP A 691 -3.66 -24.79 28.67
CA ASP A 691 -2.20 -24.77 28.65
C ASP A 691 -1.65 -24.63 27.22
N VAL A 692 -2.24 -25.34 26.26
CA VAL A 692 -1.89 -25.22 24.83
C VAL A 692 -2.29 -23.85 24.30
N LEU A 693 -3.45 -23.31 24.70
CA LEU A 693 -3.85 -21.95 24.32
C LEU A 693 -2.87 -20.89 24.85
N LYS A 694 -2.13 -21.16 25.92
CA LYS A 694 -1.12 -20.24 26.47
C LYS A 694 0.26 -20.39 25.83
N ASP A 695 0.44 -21.33 24.91
CA ASP A 695 1.68 -21.45 24.13
C ASP A 695 1.94 -20.14 23.36
N GLU A 696 3.19 -19.66 23.40
CA GLU A 696 3.59 -18.39 22.80
C GLU A 696 3.33 -18.38 21.29
N ARG A 697 3.55 -19.51 20.60
CA ARG A 697 3.32 -19.64 19.15
C ARG A 697 1.84 -19.50 18.81
N VAL A 698 0.96 -20.14 19.59
CA VAL A 698 -0.50 -20.05 19.41
C VAL A 698 -0.99 -18.63 19.64
N GLN A 699 -0.53 -17.96 20.70
CA GLN A 699 -0.85 -16.55 20.95
C GLN A 699 -0.35 -15.65 19.81
N TYR A 700 0.82 -15.94 19.27
CA TYR A 700 1.38 -15.20 18.14
C TYR A 700 0.52 -15.33 16.88
N TRP A 701 0.06 -16.53 16.51
CA TRP A 701 -0.85 -16.70 15.36
C TRP A 701 -2.17 -15.95 15.55
N ILE A 702 -2.74 -16.04 16.75
CA ILE A 702 -3.98 -15.34 17.11
C ILE A 702 -3.79 -13.82 16.98
N GLU A 703 -2.70 -13.26 17.50
CA GLU A 703 -2.45 -11.82 17.44
C GLU A 703 -2.18 -11.34 16.02
N ASN A 704 -1.45 -12.12 15.22
CA ASN A 704 -1.22 -11.78 13.82
C ASN A 704 -2.53 -11.79 13.02
N TYR A 705 -3.40 -12.78 13.23
CA TYR A 705 -4.70 -12.79 12.57
C TYR A 705 -5.58 -11.60 12.99
N ARG A 706 -5.55 -11.22 14.28
CA ARG A 706 -6.19 -9.99 14.78
C ARG A 706 -5.68 -8.74 14.05
N ASN A 707 -4.36 -8.58 13.96
CA ASN A 707 -3.72 -7.45 13.28
C ASN A 707 -4.04 -7.43 11.78
N LEU A 708 -4.14 -8.58 11.12
CA LEU A 708 -4.56 -8.68 9.71
C LEU A 708 -5.99 -8.19 9.51
N LEU A 709 -6.93 -8.59 10.38
CA LEU A 709 -8.31 -8.10 10.33
C LEU A 709 -8.37 -6.57 10.53
N ASP A 710 -7.55 -6.04 11.44
CA ASP A 710 -7.45 -4.60 11.68
C ASP A 710 -6.84 -3.86 10.48
N ALA A 711 -5.79 -4.41 9.86
CA ALA A 711 -5.16 -3.87 8.66
C ALA A 711 -6.15 -3.83 7.47
N TRP A 712 -6.95 -4.89 7.29
CA TRP A 712 -8.01 -4.96 6.28
C TRP A 712 -9.26 -4.15 6.65
N ARG A 713 -9.28 -3.50 7.82
CA ARG A 713 -10.41 -2.73 8.35
C ARG A 713 -11.68 -3.57 8.54
N PHE A 714 -11.53 -4.86 8.83
CA PHE A 714 -12.60 -5.80 9.12
C PHE A 714 -12.96 -5.79 10.61
N TRP A 715 -13.32 -4.60 11.12
CA TRP A 715 -13.58 -4.37 12.54
C TRP A 715 -14.72 -5.23 13.10
N HIS A 716 -15.75 -5.51 12.29
CA HIS A 716 -16.86 -6.37 12.70
C HIS A 716 -16.43 -7.84 12.82
N LYS A 717 -15.72 -8.37 11.81
CA LYS A 717 -15.16 -9.74 11.85
C LYS A 717 -14.17 -9.90 13.00
N ARG A 718 -13.35 -8.88 13.24
CA ARG A 718 -12.43 -8.78 14.37
C ARG A 718 -13.15 -8.90 15.71
N ALA A 719 -14.25 -8.17 15.88
CA ALA A 719 -15.06 -8.23 17.09
C ALA A 719 -15.75 -9.59 17.27
N GLU A 720 -16.27 -10.19 16.19
CA GLU A 720 -16.86 -11.54 16.22
C GLU A 720 -15.84 -12.59 16.66
N PHE A 721 -14.61 -12.51 16.14
CA PHE A 721 -13.50 -13.37 16.54
C PHE A 721 -13.14 -13.22 18.02
N ASP A 722 -13.08 -11.99 18.56
CA ASP A 722 -12.83 -11.76 19.99
C ASP A 722 -13.95 -12.28 20.88
N ILE A 723 -15.20 -12.13 20.47
CA ILE A 723 -16.35 -12.67 21.20
C ILE A 723 -16.24 -14.20 21.25
N HIS A 724 -15.88 -14.83 20.14
CA HIS A 724 -15.65 -16.28 20.08
C HIS A 724 -14.50 -16.71 21.00
N ARG A 725 -13.34 -16.05 20.92
CA ARG A 725 -12.19 -16.28 21.82
C ARG A 725 -12.57 -16.12 23.29
N SER A 726 -13.31 -15.08 23.65
CA SER A 726 -13.72 -14.80 25.03
C SER A 726 -14.71 -15.83 25.60
N LYS A 727 -15.48 -16.53 24.75
CA LYS A 727 -16.36 -17.63 25.21
C LYS A 727 -15.55 -18.83 25.67
N LEU A 728 -14.43 -19.10 25.00
CA LEU A 728 -13.59 -20.29 25.20
C LEU A 728 -12.50 -20.03 26.25
N ASP A 729 -11.97 -18.80 26.30
CA ASP A 729 -11.06 -18.33 27.32
C ASP A 729 -11.61 -17.07 28.00
N PRO A 730 -12.33 -17.21 29.14
CA PRO A 730 -12.86 -16.06 29.89
C PRO A 730 -11.80 -15.08 30.39
N SER A 731 -10.53 -15.50 30.51
CA SER A 731 -9.43 -14.62 30.93
C SER A 731 -9.03 -13.62 29.83
N SER A 732 -9.32 -13.97 28.57
CA SER A 732 -9.09 -13.11 27.40
C SER A 732 -10.14 -12.03 27.19
N LYS A 733 -11.16 -11.95 28.06
CA LYS A 733 -12.23 -10.95 27.94
C LYS A 733 -11.62 -9.55 28.04
N PRO A 734 -11.79 -8.68 27.02
CA PRO A 734 -11.25 -7.33 27.08
C PRO A 734 -11.88 -6.57 28.24
N LEU A 735 -11.05 -5.84 28.98
CA LEU A 735 -11.52 -4.92 30.00
C LEU A 735 -12.42 -3.88 29.35
N ALA A 736 -13.47 -3.46 30.05
CA ALA A 736 -14.28 -2.34 29.58
C ALA A 736 -13.37 -1.11 29.49
N GLN A 737 -13.17 -0.58 28.28
CA GLN A 737 -12.32 0.60 28.05
C GLN A 737 -13.11 1.91 28.15
N VAL A 738 -14.45 1.82 28.11
CA VAL A 738 -15.35 2.97 28.18
C VAL A 738 -16.28 2.80 29.37
N PHE A 739 -16.32 3.82 30.22
CA PHE A 739 -17.19 3.88 31.38
C PHE A 739 -18.08 5.11 31.30
N VAL A 740 -19.36 4.96 31.68
CA VAL A 740 -20.24 6.11 31.82
C VAL A 740 -20.05 6.68 33.22
N SER A 741 -19.70 7.96 33.32
CA SER A 741 -19.56 8.68 34.59
C SER A 741 -20.75 9.58 34.86
N CYS A 742 -21.07 9.78 36.14
CA CYS A 742 -22.06 10.77 36.55
C CYS A 742 -21.51 12.20 36.41
N ASN A 743 -22.18 13.06 35.66
CA ASN A 743 -21.80 14.48 35.53
C ASN A 743 -21.80 15.26 36.85
N PHE A 744 -22.46 14.76 37.90
CA PHE A 744 -22.53 15.44 39.19
C PHE A 744 -21.42 15.05 40.17
N CYS A 745 -21.02 13.78 40.21
CA CYS A 745 -20.04 13.30 41.19
C CYS A 745 -18.80 12.64 40.57
N GLY A 746 -18.72 12.56 39.23
CA GLY A 746 -17.62 11.94 38.50
C GLY A 746 -17.52 10.41 38.62
N LYS A 747 -18.24 9.78 39.56
CA LYS A 747 -18.21 8.32 39.77
C LYS A 747 -18.89 7.57 38.61
N SER A 748 -18.36 6.40 38.27
CA SER A 748 -18.96 5.48 37.29
C SER A 748 -20.37 5.09 37.71
N ILE A 749 -21.31 5.10 36.76
CA ILE A 749 -22.68 4.61 36.97
C ILE A 749 -22.83 3.13 36.60
N SER A 750 -21.81 2.52 35.99
CA SER A 750 -21.80 1.11 35.61
C SER A 750 -21.63 0.22 36.85
N TYR A 751 -22.58 -0.69 37.08
CA TYR A 751 -22.63 -1.56 38.27
C TYR A 751 -21.51 -2.62 38.31
N SER A 752 -20.71 -2.75 37.26
CA SER A 752 -19.71 -3.82 37.08
C SER A 752 -18.34 -3.57 37.73
N CYS A 753 -18.13 -2.45 38.44
CA CYS A 753 -16.84 -2.13 39.06
C CYS A 753 -16.79 -2.28 40.59
N SER A 754 -17.85 -2.79 41.25
CA SER A 754 -17.85 -3.04 42.70
C SER A 754 -17.29 -4.41 43.11
N ALA A 755 -16.59 -5.12 42.22
CA ALA A 755 -15.94 -6.40 42.54
C ALA A 755 -14.50 -6.25 43.11
N ILE A 756 -14.14 -5.10 43.67
CA ILE A 756 -12.92 -4.95 44.47
C ILE A 756 -13.34 -4.82 45.95
N PRO A 757 -13.02 -5.80 46.82
CA PRO A 757 -13.33 -5.72 48.24
C PRO A 757 -12.34 -4.79 48.94
N HIS A 758 -12.56 -3.47 48.87
CA HIS A 758 -11.91 -2.57 49.81
C HIS A 758 -12.80 -2.40 51.05
N GLN A 759 -12.28 -2.92 52.17
CA GLN A 759 -12.75 -2.68 53.53
C GLN A 759 -12.94 -1.19 53.77
N GLY A 760 -14.15 -0.74 54.13
CA GLY A 760 -14.39 0.65 54.50
C GLY A 760 -15.86 1.08 54.52
N ARG A 761 -16.54 0.77 55.63
CA ARG A 761 -17.74 1.43 56.20
C ARG A 761 -18.91 1.79 55.26
N GLY A 762 -19.96 0.97 55.36
CA GLY A 762 -21.34 1.41 55.63
C GLY A 762 -22.18 1.95 54.48
N PHE A 763 -23.09 1.13 53.96
CA PHE A 763 -24.50 1.54 53.73
C PHE A 763 -25.38 0.28 53.65
N SER A 764 -25.99 -0.05 54.79
CA SER A 764 -27.06 -1.03 54.93
C SER A 764 -28.43 -0.42 54.58
N GLN A 765 -29.21 -1.22 53.85
CA GLN A 765 -30.68 -1.34 53.88
C GLN A 765 -31.53 -0.17 53.35
N TYR A 766 -32.17 -0.42 52.20
CA TYR A 766 -33.65 -0.49 52.08
C TYR A 766 -34.00 -1.35 50.84
N GLY A 767 -34.76 -2.44 51.04
CA GLY A 767 -35.59 -3.04 49.98
C GLY A 767 -35.33 -4.51 49.57
N VAL A 768 -35.76 -5.45 50.41
CA VAL A 768 -36.34 -6.79 50.12
C VAL A 768 -35.59 -7.75 49.18
N SER A 769 -34.96 -8.74 49.81
CA SER A 769 -34.62 -10.05 49.28
C SER A 769 -35.84 -10.80 48.72
N GLY A 770 -35.80 -11.20 47.43
CA GLY A 770 -36.73 -12.20 46.87
C GLY A 770 -37.21 -12.03 45.42
N SER A 771 -36.80 -11.02 44.65
CA SER A 771 -37.25 -10.86 43.26
C SER A 771 -36.10 -10.53 42.29
N PRO A 772 -35.99 -11.18 41.11
CA PRO A 772 -34.99 -10.89 40.09
C PRO A 772 -35.36 -9.64 39.25
N THR A 773 -36.10 -8.69 39.81
CA THR A 773 -36.31 -7.40 39.17
C THR A 773 -35.06 -6.56 39.39
N LYS A 774 -34.14 -6.61 38.42
CA LYS A 774 -33.02 -5.66 38.27
C LYS A 774 -33.50 -4.26 38.68
N SER A 775 -33.02 -3.74 39.80
CA SER A 775 -33.37 -2.40 40.26
C SER A 775 -33.02 -1.40 39.15
N LYS A 776 -34.04 -0.80 38.51
CA LYS A 776 -33.87 0.16 37.43
C LYS A 776 -33.13 1.37 37.98
N VAL A 777 -31.85 1.51 37.64
CA VAL A 777 -31.00 2.61 38.11
C VAL A 777 -31.43 3.88 37.37
N THR A 778 -32.43 4.60 37.90
CA THR A 778 -32.90 5.89 37.36
C THR A 778 -32.16 7.09 37.96
N SER A 779 -31.28 6.83 38.94
CA SER A 779 -30.44 7.79 39.64
C SER A 779 -29.01 7.26 39.84
N CYS A 780 -28.04 8.15 39.98
CA CYS A 780 -26.64 7.78 40.18
C CYS A 780 -26.45 6.98 41.48
N PRO A 781 -25.78 5.81 41.46
CA PRO A 781 -25.52 5.03 42.67
C PRO A 781 -24.66 5.77 43.72
N GLY A 782 -23.76 6.67 43.27
CA GLY A 782 -22.84 7.39 44.14
C GLY A 782 -23.44 8.62 44.83
N CYS A 783 -24.23 9.42 44.11
CA CYS A 783 -24.76 10.70 44.64
C CYS A 783 -26.30 10.81 44.60
N ARG A 784 -27.00 9.77 44.14
CA ARG A 784 -28.47 9.66 44.04
C ARG A 784 -29.17 10.72 43.19
N LYS A 785 -28.43 11.58 42.48
CA LYS A 785 -29.01 12.53 41.50
C LYS A 785 -29.57 11.78 40.28
N PRO A 786 -30.66 12.28 39.66
CA PRO A 786 -31.33 11.61 38.55
C PRO A 786 -30.41 11.48 37.32
N LEU A 787 -30.52 10.37 36.60
CA LEU A 787 -29.85 10.17 35.32
C LEU A 787 -30.51 10.98 34.19
N PRO A 788 -29.81 11.23 33.06
CA PRO A 788 -30.35 11.97 31.92
C PRO A 788 -31.68 11.39 31.42
N ARG A 789 -32.54 12.28 30.92
CA ARG A 789 -33.86 11.94 30.36
C ARG A 789 -33.81 11.95 28.85
N CYS A 790 -34.59 11.07 28.23
CA CYS A 790 -34.81 11.10 26.80
C CYS A 790 -35.52 12.41 26.41
N ALA A 791 -34.99 13.13 25.40
CA ALA A 791 -35.58 14.39 24.94
C ALA A 791 -37.04 14.27 24.49
N LEU A 792 -37.44 13.12 23.95
CA LEU A 792 -38.82 12.88 23.49
C LEU A 792 -39.75 12.34 24.59
N CYS A 793 -39.45 11.17 25.16
CA CYS A 793 -40.36 10.56 26.15
C CYS A 793 -40.14 11.03 27.60
N LEU A 794 -39.10 11.83 27.86
CA LEU A 794 -38.75 12.38 29.18
C LEU A 794 -38.46 11.34 30.27
N ILE A 795 -38.33 10.07 29.90
CA ILE A 795 -38.01 8.98 30.82
C ILE A 795 -36.49 8.92 31.03
N ASN A 796 -36.08 8.68 32.29
CA ASN A 796 -34.68 8.53 32.69
C ASN A 796 -34.01 7.32 32.03
N MET A 797 -32.73 7.49 31.67
CA MET A 797 -31.82 6.44 31.23
C MET A 797 -31.88 5.23 32.18
N GLY A 798 -31.93 4.02 31.60
CA GLY A 798 -32.09 2.76 32.34
C GLY A 798 -33.53 2.20 32.36
N THR A 799 -34.48 2.90 31.75
CA THR A 799 -35.88 2.45 31.63
C THR A 799 -36.20 2.06 30.18
N PRO A 800 -36.65 0.83 29.88
CA PRO A 800 -36.98 0.43 28.51
C PRO A 800 -38.23 1.17 27.99
N VAL A 801 -38.26 1.40 26.68
CA VAL A 801 -39.31 2.16 25.95
C VAL A 801 -40.70 1.52 26.10
N SER A 802 -40.76 0.21 26.30
CA SER A 802 -42.01 -0.54 26.49
C SER A 802 -42.76 -0.23 27.81
N SER A 803 -42.25 0.69 28.63
CA SER A 803 -42.86 1.08 29.91
C SER A 803 -43.85 2.27 29.81
N CYS A 804 -44.16 2.76 28.60
CA CYS A 804 -45.12 3.85 28.39
C CYS A 804 -46.57 3.36 28.63
N PRO A 805 -47.38 4.04 29.47
CA PRO A 805 -48.80 3.74 29.58
C PRO A 805 -49.51 4.27 28.31
N GLY A 806 -49.75 3.38 27.34
CA GLY A 806 -50.46 3.72 26.10
C GLY A 806 -50.19 2.84 24.87
N GLY A 807 -49.21 1.92 24.92
CA GLY A 807 -48.92 1.00 23.81
C GLY A 807 -49.57 -0.37 23.99
N SER A 808 -50.29 -0.83 22.98
CA SER A 808 -50.98 -2.12 22.89
C SER A 808 -50.08 -3.30 23.29
N LYS A 809 -50.51 -4.08 24.29
CA LYS A 809 -49.86 -5.35 24.65
C LYS A 809 -50.06 -6.35 23.51
N SER A 810 -48.99 -6.78 22.86
CA SER A 810 -48.94 -8.10 22.21
C SER A 810 -48.34 -9.08 23.20
N ASP A 811 -49.15 -10.04 23.63
CA ASP A 811 -48.75 -11.18 24.46
C ASP A 811 -47.88 -12.13 23.62
N GLU A 812 -46.56 -12.08 23.80
CA GLU A 812 -45.70 -13.23 23.52
C GLU A 812 -45.00 -13.63 24.82
N LYS A 813 -45.53 -14.69 25.45
CA LYS A 813 -44.81 -15.45 26.47
C LYS A 813 -43.63 -16.14 25.80
N VAL A 814 -42.45 -15.51 25.81
CA VAL A 814 -41.20 -16.13 25.36
C VAL A 814 -40.49 -16.76 26.56
N ASP A 815 -40.26 -18.07 26.41
CA ASP A 815 -39.65 -18.98 27.37
C ASP A 815 -38.28 -18.50 27.89
N LEU A 816 -38.03 -18.71 29.19
CA LEU A 816 -36.86 -18.23 29.93
C LEU A 816 -35.78 -19.32 30.02
N SER A 817 -35.26 -19.77 28.88
CA SER A 817 -34.05 -20.60 28.84
C SER A 817 -32.83 -19.77 28.47
N LYS A 818 -31.90 -19.69 29.43
CA LYS A 818 -30.48 -19.30 29.38
C LYS A 818 -29.98 -18.62 28.09
N ASP A 819 -30.20 -17.31 27.98
CA ASP A 819 -29.22 -16.42 27.34
C ASP A 819 -29.34 -15.03 27.94
N LYS A 820 -28.20 -14.38 28.23
CA LYS A 820 -28.14 -13.00 28.72
C LYS A 820 -28.62 -12.07 27.59
N LYS A 821 -29.93 -11.95 27.38
CA LYS A 821 -30.52 -11.04 26.39
C LYS A 821 -30.08 -9.60 26.73
N LEU A 822 -29.19 -9.06 25.90
CA LEU A 822 -28.88 -7.64 25.85
C LEU A 822 -30.19 -6.86 25.61
N ALA A 823 -30.30 -5.66 26.15
CA ALA A 823 -31.46 -4.81 25.84
C ALA A 823 -31.52 -4.58 24.32
N GLN A 824 -32.71 -4.69 23.70
CA GLN A 824 -32.90 -4.36 22.28
C GLN A 824 -32.35 -2.95 21.99
N PHE A 825 -31.69 -2.75 20.85
CA PHE A 825 -31.01 -1.50 20.48
C PHE A 825 -31.91 -0.27 20.64
N ASN A 826 -33.20 -0.38 20.31
CA ASN A 826 -34.18 0.70 20.47
C ASN A 826 -34.27 1.26 21.90
N ASN A 827 -33.94 0.45 22.91
CA ASN A 827 -33.93 0.84 24.32
C ASN A 827 -32.60 1.44 24.78
N TRP A 828 -31.57 1.45 23.93
CA TRP A 828 -30.27 2.03 24.27
C TRP A 828 -30.39 3.54 24.31
N PHE A 829 -29.60 4.18 25.17
CA PHE A 829 -29.58 5.64 25.26
C PHE A 829 -28.45 6.18 24.38
N THR A 830 -28.77 7.07 23.45
CA THR A 830 -27.85 7.67 22.48
C THR A 830 -27.88 9.19 22.63
N TRP A 831 -26.74 9.85 22.44
CA TRP A 831 -26.64 11.31 22.56
C TRP A 831 -25.65 11.90 21.54
N CYS A 832 -25.84 13.16 21.20
CA CYS A 832 -24.92 13.92 20.35
C CYS A 832 -23.73 14.43 21.18
N HIS A 833 -22.50 14.27 20.70
CA HIS A 833 -21.31 14.75 21.39
C HIS A 833 -21.20 16.29 21.44
N ASN A 834 -21.76 17.00 20.45
CA ASN A 834 -21.75 18.46 20.42
C ASN A 834 -22.76 19.07 21.40
N CYS A 835 -24.05 18.78 21.22
CA CYS A 835 -25.09 19.40 22.05
C CYS A 835 -25.36 18.66 23.37
N ARG A 836 -24.83 17.44 23.55
CA ARG A 836 -25.04 16.55 24.72
C ARG A 836 -26.49 16.17 24.99
N HIS A 837 -27.40 16.49 24.08
CA HIS A 837 -28.78 16.04 24.10
C HIS A 837 -28.92 14.66 23.47
N GLY A 838 -29.94 13.92 23.90
CA GLY A 838 -30.14 12.55 23.47
C GLY A 838 -31.39 11.91 24.03
N GLY A 839 -31.51 10.61 23.82
CA GLY A 839 -32.64 9.82 24.27
C GLY A 839 -32.53 8.37 23.84
N HIS A 840 -33.64 7.64 23.95
CA HIS A 840 -33.69 6.26 23.48
C HIS A 840 -33.44 6.21 21.96
N ALA A 841 -32.58 5.29 21.51
CA ALA A 841 -32.16 5.18 20.12
C ALA A 841 -33.35 5.09 19.17
N GLY A 842 -34.38 4.31 19.52
CA GLY A 842 -35.60 4.20 18.70
C GLY A 842 -36.36 5.53 18.56
N HIS A 843 -36.44 6.32 19.64
CA HIS A 843 -37.05 7.64 19.61
C HIS A 843 -36.21 8.64 18.79
N MET A 844 -34.89 8.63 18.95
CA MET A 844 -34.00 9.52 18.19
C MET A 844 -34.05 9.20 16.69
N LEU A 845 -33.99 7.91 16.32
CA LEU A 845 -34.10 7.47 14.93
C LEU A 845 -35.45 7.86 14.31
N SER A 846 -36.55 7.68 15.05
CA SER A 846 -37.88 8.09 14.58
C SER A 846 -37.97 9.61 14.38
N TRP A 847 -37.41 10.40 15.28
CA TRP A 847 -37.41 11.87 15.16
C TRP A 847 -36.62 12.34 13.94
N PHE A 848 -35.40 11.85 13.78
CA PHE A 848 -34.52 12.26 12.69
C PHE A 848 -34.92 11.72 11.31
N ARG A 849 -35.93 10.85 11.23
CA ARG A 849 -36.56 10.46 9.96
C ARG A 849 -37.29 11.63 9.31
N ASP A 850 -37.94 12.45 10.15
CA ASP A 850 -38.82 13.53 9.70
C ASP A 850 -38.23 14.93 10.01
N HIS A 851 -37.18 15.02 10.83
CA HIS A 851 -36.60 16.27 11.31
C HIS A 851 -35.08 16.31 11.15
N THR A 852 -34.52 17.48 10.86
CA THR A 852 -33.05 17.66 10.68
C THR A 852 -32.35 18.27 11.90
N GLU A 853 -33.11 18.79 12.86
CA GLU A 853 -32.62 19.48 14.06
C GLU A 853 -32.90 18.70 15.35
N CYS A 854 -32.15 19.01 16.40
CA CYS A 854 -32.24 18.38 17.70
C CYS A 854 -33.65 18.50 18.32
N PRO A 855 -34.22 17.44 18.93
CA PRO A 855 -35.56 17.46 19.52
C PRO A 855 -35.71 18.33 20.78
N VAL A 856 -34.62 18.97 21.25
CA VAL A 856 -34.63 19.82 22.44
C VAL A 856 -34.91 21.25 22.02
N SER A 857 -35.97 21.85 22.58
CA SER A 857 -36.34 23.24 22.33
C SER A 857 -35.17 24.19 22.57
N ALA A 858 -34.97 25.15 21.67
CA ALA A 858 -33.84 26.09 21.65
C ALA A 858 -32.46 25.51 21.28
N CYS A 859 -32.37 24.25 20.82
CA CYS A 859 -31.14 23.69 20.27
C CYS A 859 -31.20 23.56 18.74
N SER A 860 -30.38 24.33 18.02
CA SER A 860 -30.27 24.31 16.54
C SER A 860 -29.24 23.29 16.01
N CYS A 861 -28.85 22.31 16.82
CA CYS A 861 -27.82 21.34 16.45
C CYS A 861 -28.35 20.35 15.41
N LYS A 862 -27.66 20.21 14.26
CA LYS A 862 -27.93 19.22 13.23
C LYS A 862 -27.23 17.89 13.54
N CYS A 863 -27.68 17.22 14.61
CA CYS A 863 -26.98 16.10 15.23
C CYS A 863 -26.57 14.99 14.25
N MET A 864 -27.43 14.64 13.28
CA MET A 864 -27.15 13.59 12.29
C MET A 864 -26.08 13.96 11.26
N GLN A 865 -25.91 15.24 10.94
CA GLN A 865 -24.92 15.69 9.94
C GLN A 865 -23.50 15.78 10.52
N LEU A 866 -23.38 15.78 11.85
CA LEU A 866 -22.11 15.88 12.57
C LEU A 866 -21.43 14.52 12.75
N ASP A 867 -22.12 13.40 12.48
CA ASP A 867 -21.55 12.05 12.55
C ASP A 867 -20.72 11.75 11.29
N THR A 868 -19.51 12.31 11.25
CA THR A 868 -18.52 12.08 10.17
C THR A 868 -18.02 10.64 10.14
N THR A 869 -18.05 9.94 11.28
CA THR A 869 -17.66 8.53 11.42
C THR A 869 -18.70 7.56 10.88
N GLY A 870 -19.99 7.85 11.02
CA GLY A 870 -21.08 7.03 10.46
C GLY A 870 -21.12 7.02 8.92
N ASN A 871 -20.50 8.00 8.26
CA ASN A 871 -20.39 8.08 6.80
C ASN A 871 -19.22 7.25 6.22
N LEU A 872 -18.37 6.67 7.07
CA LEU A 872 -17.31 5.77 6.61
C LEU A 872 -17.95 4.42 6.27
N VAL A 873 -18.12 4.17 4.98
CA VAL A 873 -18.59 2.88 4.44
C VAL A 873 -17.62 1.78 4.93
N PRO A 874 -18.08 0.76 5.68
CA PRO A 874 -17.25 -0.38 6.03
C PRO A 874 -16.62 -0.99 4.78
N ALA A 875 -15.37 -1.45 4.85
CA ALA A 875 -14.70 -2.08 3.71
C ALA A 875 -15.48 -3.29 3.16
N GLU A 876 -16.35 -3.89 3.97
CA GLU A 876 -17.27 -4.98 3.63
C GLU A 876 -18.28 -4.62 2.52
N THR A 877 -18.62 -3.33 2.38
CA THR A 877 -19.63 -2.82 1.41
C THR A 877 -19.05 -2.33 0.09
N VAL A 878 -17.71 -2.29 -0.06
CA VAL A 878 -17.02 -1.76 -1.26
C VAL A 878 -16.82 -2.82 -2.36
N GLN A 879 -17.18 -4.09 -2.10
CA GLN A 879 -16.98 -5.21 -3.05
C GLN A 879 -18.27 -5.98 -3.40
N ALA A 880 -19.45 -5.32 -3.31
CA ALA A 880 -20.68 -5.87 -3.88
C ALA A 880 -20.81 -5.52 -5.37
#